data_AF-A0A5C4VPC5-F1
#
_entry.id   AF-A0A5C4VPC5-F1
#
_cell.length_a   1.000
_cell.length_b   1.000
_cell.length_c   1.000
_cell.angle_alpha   90.00
_cell.angle_beta   90.00
_cell.angle_gamma   90.00
#
_symmetry.space_group_name_H-M   'P 1'
#
loop_
_entity.id
_entity.type
_entity.pdbx_description
1 polymer ?
#
loop_
_entity_poly.entity_id
_entity_poly.type
_entity_poly.pdbx_seq_one_letter_code
_entity_poly.pdbx_strand_id
1 'polypeptide(L)'
;MTTRDLDATGGEARTAIEAVWRRNREAALTRVAVLEEAVAALTENRLSDEQRRDAEREAHRLAGSSGTFGFRRASDTARRLESVLTGSGTVAADRILVAAEEVVALRSELESDPAAVTGQEPWTASGGVGPERDERPRRLVVAVGEEGLRHRISAAAQARGFEVVAVSHLDQMPAGIDAPVAALVDLGLPEDAGVRLIGQLNNPHAPAPALALTPTGQFCDRVEAARAGACGFLGLAAPPEEMLDAVEEMLNRTRTADTTILVVDDDPAVLGAVDAVLSVAGMRVVGLERPTDFWTALGQERPDLVILDLDMPRVRGDELCRVVRADPDTAGLPILFLTAQTDPSTVGAAFAAGADDFVAKPFGGPELLARVRNRLERTRLLQAFAETDPLTGVANRRHAESDLQRLLGLAARQGQPFSIAMIDLDRFKQVNDSHGHAVGDTVLRRVGSLLRSSFRGQDVVARWGGEEFLLGMYGMARDDGVQHIASILETLRSDQFVTPSGRPLSVTFSAGVATYPDDAATVHGLCGEADNALYRAKRRGGDRILPAALPDTEKDVDVVVVGDDHAGSELFGHALTTRGYSFQHLAEGRCALEQLAGDPPSLSARVVLLDVDLPGLDGLAFLRQMAAAGTLTHTRVIMLSARASEREVVDSLELGAFDHVAKPFSVPVLLQRIRRAFAS
;
A
#
# COMPACT_ATOMS: atom_id res chain seq x y z
N MET A 1 -25.45 17.62 7.47
CA MET A 1 -25.06 17.47 8.89
C MET A 1 -26.28 17.67 9.77
N THR A 2 -26.94 16.60 10.19
CA THR A 2 -27.87 16.66 11.33
C THR A 2 -27.11 16.24 12.58
N THR A 3 -27.32 16.99 13.65
CA THR A 3 -26.69 16.93 14.98
C THR A 3 -26.82 15.60 15.74
N ARG A 4 -27.38 14.54 15.13
CA ARG A 4 -27.69 13.27 15.82
C ARG A 4 -26.60 12.19 15.73
N ASP A 5 -25.70 12.25 14.75
CA ASP A 5 -24.82 11.09 14.45
C ASP A 5 -23.35 11.27 14.85
N LEU A 6 -22.93 12.50 15.20
CA LEU A 6 -21.72 12.73 16.02
C LEU A 6 -21.88 12.13 17.44
N ASP A 7 -23.13 11.93 17.89
CA ASP A 7 -23.45 11.47 19.24
C ASP A 7 -23.24 9.96 19.44
N ALA A 8 -23.26 9.12 18.38
CA ALA A 8 -23.19 7.65 18.53
C ALA A 8 -21.77 7.14 18.79
N THR A 9 -20.81 7.39 17.88
CA THR A 9 -19.37 7.13 18.11
C THR A 9 -18.81 7.97 19.26
N GLY A 10 -19.32 9.19 19.42
CA GLY A 10 -19.03 10.02 20.59
C GLY A 10 -19.51 9.37 21.88
N GLY A 11 -20.66 8.69 21.85
CA GLY A 11 -21.24 7.94 22.97
C GLY A 11 -20.42 6.70 23.35
N GLU A 12 -19.96 5.92 22.38
CA GLU A 12 -19.08 4.77 22.62
C GLU A 12 -17.71 5.20 23.16
N ALA A 13 -17.07 6.20 22.54
CA ALA A 13 -15.80 6.76 23.01
C ALA A 13 -15.95 7.34 24.44
N ARG A 14 -17.06 8.00 24.74
CA ARG A 14 -17.36 8.54 26.06
C ARG A 14 -17.57 7.44 27.10
N THR A 15 -18.29 6.37 26.74
CA THR A 15 -18.48 5.19 27.60
C THR A 15 -17.14 4.49 27.89
N ALA A 16 -16.25 4.42 26.90
CA ALA A 16 -14.92 3.85 27.06
C ALA A 16 -14.04 4.71 28.00
N ILE A 17 -14.07 6.05 27.84
CA ILE A 17 -13.38 7.00 28.75
C ILE A 17 -13.90 6.84 30.19
N GLU A 18 -15.22 6.69 30.39
CA GLU A 18 -15.81 6.46 31.72
C GLU A 18 -15.34 5.14 32.36
N ALA A 19 -15.17 4.08 31.56
CA ALA A 19 -14.63 2.81 32.05
C ALA A 19 -13.15 2.92 32.46
N VAL A 20 -12.38 3.79 31.82
CA VAL A 20 -10.99 4.10 32.20
C VAL A 20 -10.96 4.91 33.50
N TRP A 21 -11.86 5.87 33.67
CA TRP A 21 -11.99 6.61 34.93
C TRP A 21 -12.22 5.68 36.12
N ARG A 22 -13.18 4.74 36.01
CA ARG A 22 -13.49 3.80 37.12
C ARG A 22 -12.26 3.01 37.57
N ARG A 23 -11.37 2.65 36.64
CA ARG A 23 -10.12 1.93 36.96
C ARG A 23 -9.07 2.83 37.63
N ASN A 24 -9.04 4.12 37.28
CA ASN A 24 -8.04 5.08 37.77
C ASN A 24 -8.52 5.94 38.96
N ARG A 25 -9.78 5.78 39.39
CA ARG A 25 -10.39 6.57 40.48
C ARG A 25 -9.59 6.52 41.78
N GLU A 26 -9.14 5.34 42.20
CA GLU A 26 -8.39 5.17 43.45
C GLU A 26 -7.04 5.89 43.40
N ALA A 27 -6.36 5.83 42.25
CA ALA A 27 -5.13 6.57 42.02
C ALA A 27 -5.38 8.08 42.07
N ALA A 28 -6.44 8.58 41.43
CA ALA A 28 -6.80 10.00 41.49
C ALA A 28 -7.10 10.48 42.91
N LEU A 29 -7.81 9.69 43.73
CA LEU A 29 -8.06 10.02 45.14
C LEU A 29 -6.79 10.00 45.98
N THR A 30 -5.83 9.12 45.67
CA THR A 30 -4.51 9.11 46.30
C THR A 30 -3.74 10.40 45.99
N ARG A 31 -3.82 10.91 44.75
CA ARG A 31 -3.21 12.20 44.37
C ARG A 31 -3.85 13.36 45.14
N VAL A 32 -5.17 13.36 45.34
CA VAL A 32 -5.86 14.36 46.16
C VAL A 32 -5.39 14.32 47.62
N ALA A 33 -5.11 13.14 48.17
CA ALA A 33 -4.57 13.03 49.53
C ALA A 33 -3.21 13.73 49.69
N VAL A 34 -2.34 13.68 48.66
CA VAL A 34 -1.08 14.44 48.65
C VAL A 34 -1.33 15.95 48.71
N LEU A 35 -2.34 16.44 47.98
CA LEU A 35 -2.74 17.85 48.03
C LEU A 35 -3.30 18.24 49.41
N GLU A 36 -4.09 17.38 50.05
CA GLU A 36 -4.61 17.60 51.41
C GLU A 36 -3.48 17.72 52.43
N GLU A 37 -2.50 16.81 52.39
CA GLU A 37 -1.33 16.86 53.26
C GLU A 37 -0.52 18.14 53.05
N ALA A 38 -0.34 18.55 51.80
CA ALA A 38 0.39 19.76 51.47
C ALA A 38 -0.33 21.04 51.93
N VAL A 39 -1.65 21.13 51.73
CA VAL A 39 -2.46 22.27 52.16
C VAL A 39 -2.59 22.33 53.70
N ALA A 40 -2.68 21.18 54.37
CA ALA A 40 -2.60 21.11 55.83
C ALA A 40 -1.24 21.61 56.34
N ALA A 41 -0.14 21.16 55.74
CA ALA A 41 1.20 21.62 56.07
C ALA A 41 1.42 23.12 55.78
N LEU A 42 0.80 23.67 54.73
CA LEU A 42 0.76 25.10 54.43
C LEU A 42 0.06 25.90 55.54
N THR A 43 -1.06 25.39 56.04
CA THR A 43 -1.83 26.03 57.13
C THR A 43 -1.02 26.11 58.42
N GLU A 44 -0.19 25.09 58.67
CA GLU A 44 0.71 25.05 59.83
C GLU A 44 2.08 25.71 59.59
N ASN A 45 2.31 26.24 58.38
CA ASN A 45 3.58 26.83 57.94
C ASN A 45 4.78 25.87 58.04
N ARG A 46 4.54 24.57 57.77
CA ARG A 46 5.51 23.45 57.84
C ARG A 46 5.79 22.78 56.48
N LEU A 47 5.26 23.32 55.38
CA LEU A 47 5.42 22.71 54.05
C LEU A 47 6.88 22.76 53.59
N SER A 48 7.49 21.60 53.34
CA SER A 48 8.84 21.50 52.77
C SER A 48 8.87 21.73 51.26
N ASP A 49 10.04 22.07 50.72
CA ASP A 49 10.23 22.27 49.27
C ASP A 49 10.00 21.00 48.44
N GLU A 50 10.20 19.82 49.04
CA GLU A 50 9.94 18.52 48.40
C GLU A 50 8.43 18.26 48.34
N GLN A 51 7.72 18.39 49.47
CA GLN A 51 6.26 18.26 49.52
C GLN A 51 5.55 19.29 48.62
N ARG A 52 6.08 20.53 48.53
CA ARG A 52 5.54 21.54 47.61
C ARG A 52 5.64 21.09 46.16
N ARG A 53 6.82 20.62 45.74
CA ARG A 53 7.04 20.12 44.37
C ARG A 53 6.20 18.88 44.06
N ASP A 54 5.99 18.01 45.04
CA ASP A 54 5.18 16.81 44.87
C ASP A 54 3.71 17.17 44.70
N ALA A 55 3.19 18.06 45.55
CA ALA A 55 1.83 18.57 45.46
C ALA A 55 1.60 19.36 44.17
N GLU A 56 2.55 20.19 43.74
CA GLU A 56 2.46 20.92 42.46
C GLU A 56 2.32 19.95 41.27
N ARG A 57 3.13 18.87 41.22
CA ARG A 57 3.03 17.85 40.16
C ARG A 57 1.70 17.11 40.19
N GLU A 58 1.21 16.73 41.36
CA GLU A 58 -0.08 16.02 41.45
C GLU A 58 -1.26 16.93 41.11
N ALA A 59 -1.20 18.23 41.46
CA ALA A 59 -2.18 19.22 41.04
C ALA A 59 -2.19 19.37 39.51
N HIS A 60 -1.02 19.45 38.87
CA HIS A 60 -0.88 19.52 37.41
C HIS A 60 -1.49 18.30 36.71
N ARG A 61 -1.18 17.09 37.19
CA ARG A 61 -1.76 15.85 36.63
C ARG A 61 -3.27 15.79 36.78
N LEU A 62 -3.80 16.15 37.96
CA LEU A 62 -5.24 16.19 38.21
C LEU A 62 -5.94 17.24 37.33
N ALA A 63 -5.31 18.39 37.12
CA ALA A 63 -5.79 19.42 36.20
C ALA A 63 -5.92 18.89 34.77
N GLY A 64 -4.92 18.14 34.29
CA GLY A 64 -4.91 17.58 32.94
C GLY A 64 -5.88 16.41 32.74
N SER A 65 -5.99 15.49 33.70
CA SER A 65 -6.70 14.23 33.52
C SER A 65 -8.18 14.28 33.97
N SER A 66 -8.52 14.99 35.06
CA SER A 66 -9.89 15.00 35.62
C SER A 66 -10.94 15.53 34.63
N GLY A 67 -10.59 16.54 33.85
CA GLY A 67 -11.51 17.12 32.88
C GLY A 67 -11.81 16.19 31.70
N THR A 68 -10.85 15.33 31.32
CA THR A 68 -11.02 14.35 30.22
C THR A 68 -12.08 13.32 30.57
N PHE A 69 -12.24 13.02 31.86
CA PHE A 69 -13.27 12.13 32.40
C PHE A 69 -14.61 12.84 32.71
N GLY A 70 -14.75 14.11 32.33
CA GLY A 70 -15.99 14.88 32.51
C GLY A 70 -16.04 15.78 33.75
N PHE A 71 -15.03 15.75 34.63
CA PHE A 71 -14.98 16.58 35.84
C PHE A 71 -14.34 17.95 35.56
N ARG A 72 -15.06 18.82 34.85
CA ARG A 72 -14.55 20.17 34.51
C ARG A 72 -14.25 21.02 35.73
N ARG A 73 -15.11 20.97 36.76
CA ARG A 73 -14.89 21.76 37.98
C ARG A 73 -13.72 21.21 38.80
N ALA A 74 -13.50 19.90 38.81
CA ALA A 74 -12.32 19.29 39.42
C ALA A 74 -11.04 19.74 38.70
N SER A 75 -11.02 19.75 37.36
CA SER A 75 -9.88 20.24 36.57
C SER A 75 -9.58 21.72 36.84
N ASP A 76 -10.60 22.59 36.89
CA ASP A 76 -10.43 24.01 37.20
C ASP A 76 -9.93 24.24 38.63
N THR A 77 -10.43 23.44 39.58
CA THR A 77 -10.01 23.50 40.99
C THR A 77 -8.57 23.03 41.15
N ALA A 78 -8.18 21.95 40.49
CA ALA A 78 -6.79 21.48 40.47
C ALA A 78 -5.83 22.54 39.88
N ARG A 79 -6.22 23.25 38.81
CA ARG A 79 -5.43 24.38 38.26
C ARG A 79 -5.26 25.54 39.25
N ARG A 80 -6.30 25.86 40.02
CA ARG A 80 -6.20 26.90 41.05
C ARG A 80 -5.28 26.48 42.19
N LEU A 81 -5.36 25.22 42.63
CA LEU A 81 -4.47 24.64 43.62
C LEU A 81 -3.02 24.61 43.14
N GLU A 82 -2.78 24.21 41.89
CA GLU A 82 -1.47 24.28 41.24
C GLU A 82 -0.91 25.70 41.33
N SER A 83 -1.66 26.72 40.92
CA SER A 83 -1.24 28.13 40.99
C SER A 83 -0.96 28.65 42.42
N VAL A 84 -1.55 28.04 43.44
CA VAL A 84 -1.25 28.36 44.85
C VAL A 84 0.06 27.70 45.29
N LEU A 85 0.36 26.51 44.76
CA LEU A 85 1.55 25.72 45.07
C LEU A 85 2.78 26.17 44.27
N THR A 86 2.58 26.76 43.08
CA THR A 86 3.64 27.25 42.21
C THR A 86 4.31 28.50 42.79
N GLY A 87 5.65 28.44 42.91
CA GLY A 87 6.51 29.53 43.41
C GLY A 87 7.15 29.25 44.77
N SER A 88 8.13 30.06 45.18
CA SER A 88 8.95 29.85 46.40
C SER A 88 8.67 30.84 47.54
N GLY A 89 7.51 31.53 47.51
CA GLY A 89 7.13 32.54 48.50
C GLY A 89 6.18 32.06 49.61
N THR A 90 6.05 32.89 50.65
CA THR A 90 4.98 32.81 51.65
C THR A 90 3.63 33.09 51.00
N VAL A 91 2.71 32.14 51.07
CA VAL A 91 1.33 32.28 50.57
C VAL A 91 0.52 33.09 51.58
N ALA A 92 -0.29 34.03 51.10
CA ALA A 92 -1.15 34.83 51.97
C ALA A 92 -2.23 33.98 52.64
N ALA A 93 -2.59 34.30 53.90
CA ALA A 93 -3.46 33.47 54.73
C ALA A 93 -4.88 33.29 54.15
N ASP A 94 -5.38 34.29 53.43
CA ASP A 94 -6.64 34.24 52.67
C ASP A 94 -6.58 33.20 51.54
N ARG A 95 -5.47 33.13 50.81
CA ARG A 95 -5.27 32.12 49.75
C ARG A 95 -5.12 30.70 50.29
N ILE A 96 -4.54 30.53 51.48
CA ILE A 96 -4.42 29.21 52.14
C ILE A 96 -5.81 28.69 52.54
N LEU A 97 -6.68 29.56 53.07
CA LEU A 97 -8.04 29.18 53.43
C LEU A 97 -8.85 28.75 52.20
N VAL A 98 -8.76 29.51 51.11
CA VAL A 98 -9.40 29.15 49.84
C VAL A 98 -8.86 27.82 49.31
N ALA A 99 -7.55 27.59 49.36
CA ALA A 99 -6.97 26.32 48.94
C ALA A 99 -7.48 25.12 49.78
N ALA A 100 -7.67 25.30 51.09
CA ALA A 100 -8.23 24.24 51.94
C ALA A 100 -9.68 23.88 51.57
N GLU A 101 -10.51 24.88 51.27
CA GLU A 101 -11.88 24.65 50.77
C GLU A 101 -11.88 23.99 49.38
N GLU A 102 -10.96 24.41 48.51
CA GLU A 102 -10.82 23.87 47.15
C GLU A 102 -10.40 22.40 47.12
N VAL A 103 -9.48 21.96 47.99
CA VAL A 103 -9.09 20.54 48.04
C VAL A 103 -10.25 19.65 48.51
N VAL A 104 -11.04 20.10 49.49
CA VAL A 104 -12.23 19.36 49.95
C VAL A 104 -13.28 19.26 48.83
N ALA A 105 -13.50 20.36 48.11
CA ALA A 105 -14.40 20.38 46.96
C ALA A 105 -13.90 19.43 45.85
N LEU A 106 -12.59 19.40 45.59
CA LEU A 106 -11.96 18.52 44.61
C LEU A 106 -12.18 17.03 44.95
N ARG A 107 -11.98 16.63 46.21
CA ARG A 107 -12.26 15.25 46.67
C ARG A 107 -13.72 14.89 46.46
N SER A 108 -14.64 15.74 46.95
CA SER A 108 -16.08 15.47 46.86
C SER A 108 -16.55 15.32 45.41
N GLU A 109 -15.98 16.09 44.48
CA GLU A 109 -16.32 15.99 43.07
C GLU A 109 -15.78 14.69 42.44
N LEU A 110 -14.53 14.32 42.70
CA LEU A 110 -13.93 13.08 42.18
C LEU A 110 -14.51 11.81 42.83
N GLU A 111 -15.12 11.91 44.00
CA GLU A 111 -15.90 10.83 44.61
C GLU A 111 -17.30 10.67 43.99
N SER A 112 -17.77 11.65 43.19
CA SER A 112 -19.06 11.61 42.53
C SER A 112 -19.01 10.81 41.20
N ASP A 113 -20.12 10.18 40.82
CA ASP A 113 -20.22 9.41 39.57
C ASP A 113 -20.37 10.38 38.36
N PRO A 114 -19.54 10.28 37.29
CA PRO A 114 -19.65 11.17 36.13
C PRO A 114 -21.07 11.21 35.54
N ALA A 115 -21.77 10.07 35.55
CA ALA A 115 -23.12 9.91 35.03
C ALA A 115 -24.20 10.65 35.85
N ALA A 116 -23.95 10.96 37.13
CA ALA A 116 -24.87 11.72 37.97
C ALA A 116 -24.81 13.24 37.69
N VAL A 117 -23.71 13.72 37.08
CA VAL A 117 -23.49 15.14 36.79
C VAL A 117 -23.97 15.52 35.39
N THR A 118 -24.05 14.57 34.46
CA THR A 118 -24.69 14.73 33.15
C THR A 118 -25.80 13.70 33.02
N GLY A 119 -27.01 14.06 33.45
CA GLY A 119 -28.15 13.15 33.48
C GLY A 119 -28.47 12.55 32.12
N GLN A 120 -28.13 11.27 31.95
CA GLN A 120 -28.74 10.33 31.00
C GLN A 120 -28.29 8.90 31.33
N GLU A 121 -29.24 7.96 31.36
CA GLU A 121 -29.06 6.57 31.79
C GLU A 121 -28.19 5.73 30.82
N PRO A 122 -27.49 4.69 31.31
CA PRO A 122 -26.62 3.84 30.49
C PRO A 122 -27.41 2.80 29.69
N TRP A 123 -27.14 2.69 28.39
CA TRP A 123 -27.57 1.55 27.57
C TRP A 123 -26.59 0.39 27.69
N THR A 124 -27.11 -0.83 27.85
CA THR A 124 -26.33 -2.07 28.01
C THR A 124 -25.76 -2.56 26.69
N ALA A 125 -24.43 -2.69 26.65
CA ALA A 125 -23.67 -3.25 25.54
C ALA A 125 -23.96 -4.73 25.30
N SER A 126 -23.98 -5.15 24.04
CA SER A 126 -23.90 -6.56 23.63
C SER A 126 -22.89 -6.71 22.51
N GLY A 127 -21.91 -7.60 22.73
CA GLY A 127 -21.21 -8.35 21.68
C GLY A 127 -19.97 -7.70 21.08
N GLY A 128 -18.81 -7.95 21.71
CA GLY A 128 -17.52 -7.76 21.06
C GLY A 128 -17.28 -8.80 19.97
N VAL A 129 -16.59 -8.40 18.90
CA VAL A 129 -15.99 -9.31 17.91
C VAL A 129 -14.57 -8.82 17.66
N GLY A 130 -13.61 -9.69 17.94
CA GLY A 130 -12.18 -9.47 17.68
C GLY A 130 -11.84 -9.57 16.19
N PRO A 131 -10.56 -9.41 15.83
CA PRO A 131 -10.13 -9.31 14.45
C PRO A 131 -10.11 -10.70 13.79
N GLU A 132 -11.20 -11.06 13.12
CA GLU A 132 -11.17 -12.13 12.12
C GLU A 132 -10.56 -11.59 10.82
N ARG A 133 -9.63 -12.37 10.26
CA ARG A 133 -8.94 -12.09 9.00
C ARG A 133 -9.95 -11.94 7.86
N ASP A 134 -9.77 -10.88 7.09
CA ASP A 134 -10.70 -10.40 6.06
C ASP A 134 -10.71 -11.33 4.83
N GLU A 135 -11.55 -12.37 4.87
CA GLU A 135 -11.98 -13.16 3.69
C GLU A 135 -13.26 -12.58 3.05
N ARG A 136 -13.66 -11.34 3.40
CA ARG A 136 -14.89 -10.74 2.88
C ARG A 136 -14.71 -10.25 1.44
N PRO A 137 -15.75 -10.38 0.59
CA PRO A 137 -15.68 -9.87 -0.78
C PRO A 137 -15.57 -8.34 -0.81
N ARG A 138 -14.66 -7.80 -1.65
CA ARG A 138 -14.46 -6.35 -1.83
C ARG A 138 -15.65 -5.74 -2.60
N ARG A 139 -16.75 -5.45 -1.90
CA ARG A 139 -17.97 -4.92 -2.52
C ARG A 139 -17.89 -3.42 -2.82
N LEU A 140 -18.13 -3.04 -4.08
CA LEU A 140 -18.21 -1.65 -4.55
C LEU A 140 -19.65 -1.31 -4.95
N VAL A 141 -20.21 -0.27 -4.37
CA VAL A 141 -21.52 0.26 -4.78
C VAL A 141 -21.33 1.20 -5.97
N VAL A 142 -22.07 0.98 -7.06
CA VAL A 142 -22.06 1.85 -8.25
C VAL A 142 -23.46 2.40 -8.46
N ALA A 143 -23.70 3.61 -7.98
CA ALA A 143 -24.96 4.32 -8.07
C ALA A 143 -24.89 5.37 -9.18
N VAL A 144 -25.19 4.97 -10.42
CA VAL A 144 -25.06 5.84 -11.62
C VAL A 144 -26.35 5.78 -12.43
N GLY A 145 -26.88 6.94 -12.82
CA GLY A 145 -28.16 7.02 -13.53
C GLY A 145 -28.08 6.43 -14.95
N GLU A 146 -27.01 6.74 -15.68
CA GLU A 146 -26.79 6.29 -17.05
C GLU A 146 -26.44 4.79 -17.12
N GLU A 147 -27.29 3.99 -17.79
CA GLU A 147 -27.15 2.54 -17.88
C GLU A 147 -25.87 2.09 -18.59
N GLY A 148 -25.51 2.74 -19.71
CA GLY A 148 -24.29 2.42 -20.46
C GLY A 148 -23.01 2.67 -19.65
N LEU A 149 -22.94 3.81 -18.97
CA LEU A 149 -21.82 4.14 -18.08
C LEU A 149 -21.76 3.19 -16.88
N ARG A 150 -22.89 2.90 -16.23
CA ARG A 150 -22.99 1.97 -15.10
C ARG A 150 -22.47 0.57 -15.47
N HIS A 151 -22.84 0.04 -16.64
CA HIS A 151 -22.34 -1.24 -17.12
C HIS A 151 -20.82 -1.23 -17.36
N ARG A 152 -20.28 -0.17 -17.97
CA ARG A 152 -18.83 -0.04 -18.21
C ARG A 152 -18.03 0.05 -16.91
N ILE A 153 -18.49 0.83 -15.92
CA ILE A 153 -17.87 0.90 -14.59
C ILE A 153 -17.92 -0.46 -13.90
N SER A 154 -19.07 -1.14 -13.96
CA SER A 154 -19.23 -2.45 -13.32
C SER A 154 -18.30 -3.50 -13.92
N ALA A 155 -18.17 -3.56 -15.25
CA ALA A 155 -17.26 -4.48 -15.93
C ALA A 155 -15.79 -4.21 -15.58
N ALA A 156 -15.39 -2.92 -15.58
CA ALA A 156 -14.03 -2.52 -15.21
C ALA A 156 -13.73 -2.83 -13.73
N ALA A 157 -14.68 -2.62 -12.82
CA ALA A 157 -14.53 -2.92 -11.41
C ALA A 157 -14.40 -4.43 -11.14
N GLN A 158 -15.20 -5.25 -11.85
CA GLN A 158 -15.10 -6.71 -11.78
C GLN A 158 -13.75 -7.23 -12.28
N ALA A 159 -13.20 -6.63 -13.35
CA ALA A 159 -11.86 -6.96 -13.84
C ALA A 159 -10.75 -6.68 -12.80
N ARG A 160 -11.00 -5.74 -11.87
CA ARG A 160 -10.11 -5.41 -10.74
C ARG A 160 -10.43 -6.17 -9.45
N GLY A 161 -11.33 -7.15 -9.51
CA GLY A 161 -11.67 -8.03 -8.39
C GLY A 161 -12.67 -7.44 -7.38
N PHE A 162 -13.41 -6.39 -7.73
CA PHE A 162 -14.54 -5.92 -6.92
C PHE A 162 -15.80 -6.72 -7.22
N GLU A 163 -16.58 -7.00 -6.16
CA GLU A 163 -17.97 -7.44 -6.31
C GLU A 163 -18.86 -6.19 -6.44
N VAL A 164 -19.57 -6.02 -7.55
CA VAL A 164 -20.26 -4.77 -7.85
C VAL A 164 -21.74 -4.84 -7.48
N VAL A 165 -22.20 -3.87 -6.68
CA VAL A 165 -23.62 -3.62 -6.42
C VAL A 165 -24.04 -2.39 -7.22
N ALA A 166 -24.59 -2.63 -8.41
CA ALA A 166 -25.04 -1.56 -9.29
C ALA A 166 -26.49 -1.17 -8.96
N VAL A 167 -26.73 0.11 -8.67
CA VAL A 167 -28.06 0.66 -8.36
C VAL A 167 -28.36 1.87 -9.23
N SER A 168 -29.63 2.05 -9.60
CA SER A 168 -30.10 3.28 -10.28
C SER A 168 -31.00 4.13 -9.39
N HIS A 169 -31.52 3.55 -8.29
CA HIS A 169 -32.33 4.23 -7.28
C HIS A 169 -32.00 3.69 -5.89
N LEU A 170 -32.15 4.53 -4.85
CA LEU A 170 -31.94 4.16 -3.45
C LEU A 170 -32.78 2.95 -3.01
N ASP A 171 -34.02 2.84 -3.49
CA ASP A 171 -34.94 1.76 -3.14
C ASP A 171 -34.50 0.38 -3.68
N GLN A 172 -33.50 0.36 -4.57
CA GLN A 172 -32.90 -0.85 -5.12
C GLN A 172 -31.69 -1.33 -4.32
N MET A 173 -31.26 -0.60 -3.28
CA MET A 173 -30.23 -1.09 -2.36
C MET A 173 -30.73 -2.35 -1.64
N PRO A 174 -30.06 -3.50 -1.78
CA PRO A 174 -30.44 -4.69 -1.03
C PRO A 174 -30.43 -4.43 0.49
N ALA A 175 -31.46 -4.89 1.20
CA ALA A 175 -31.43 -4.92 2.65
C ALA A 175 -30.39 -5.97 3.12
N GLY A 176 -29.46 -5.57 3.97
CA GLY A 176 -28.43 -6.48 4.51
C GLY A 176 -27.18 -6.66 3.63
N ILE A 177 -26.82 -5.67 2.80
CA ILE A 177 -25.48 -5.64 2.19
C ILE A 177 -24.43 -5.65 3.31
N ASP A 178 -23.54 -6.66 3.34
CA ASP A 178 -22.33 -6.58 4.15
C ASP A 178 -21.55 -5.33 3.76
N ALA A 179 -21.08 -4.56 4.77
CA ALA A 179 -20.46 -3.25 4.61
C ALA A 179 -19.62 -3.11 3.32
N PRO A 180 -20.05 -2.29 2.35
CA PRO A 180 -19.29 -2.10 1.13
C PRO A 180 -17.94 -1.44 1.45
N VAL A 181 -16.91 -1.76 0.68
CA VAL A 181 -15.58 -1.15 0.89
C VAL A 181 -15.55 0.30 0.40
N ALA A 182 -16.33 0.64 -0.64
CA ALA A 182 -16.45 1.99 -1.17
C ALA A 182 -17.74 2.16 -2.00
N ALA A 183 -18.01 3.39 -2.43
CA ALA A 183 -19.07 3.70 -3.40
C ALA A 183 -18.67 4.76 -4.44
N LEU A 184 -19.18 4.59 -5.66
CA LEU A 184 -19.23 5.60 -6.73
C LEU A 184 -20.67 6.08 -6.86
N VAL A 185 -20.91 7.38 -6.61
CA VAL A 185 -22.27 7.92 -6.52
C VAL A 185 -22.46 9.13 -7.42
N ASP A 186 -23.33 8.99 -8.41
CA ASP A 186 -23.78 10.06 -9.31
C ASP A 186 -24.70 11.05 -8.57
N LEU A 187 -24.30 12.32 -8.54
CA LEU A 187 -25.11 13.39 -7.95
C LEU A 187 -26.28 13.81 -8.86
N GLY A 188 -26.26 13.44 -10.14
CA GLY A 188 -27.35 13.65 -11.08
C GLY A 188 -28.52 12.69 -10.89
N LEU A 189 -28.49 11.80 -9.90
CA LEU A 189 -29.60 10.92 -9.57
C LEU A 189 -30.85 11.73 -9.13
N PRO A 190 -32.07 11.26 -9.46
CA PRO A 190 -33.30 12.00 -9.16
C PRO A 190 -33.49 12.27 -7.66
N GLU A 191 -34.19 13.37 -7.35
CA GLU A 191 -34.62 13.72 -5.98
C GLU A 191 -33.48 13.72 -4.96
N ASP A 192 -32.28 14.16 -5.32
CA ASP A 192 -31.09 14.19 -4.45
C ASP A 192 -30.70 12.81 -3.89
N ALA A 193 -31.09 11.73 -4.59
CA ALA A 193 -30.82 10.36 -4.15
C ALA A 193 -29.31 10.08 -3.98
N GLY A 194 -28.46 10.67 -4.83
CA GLY A 194 -27.01 10.54 -4.70
C GLY A 194 -26.48 11.14 -3.39
N VAL A 195 -26.92 12.35 -3.05
CA VAL A 195 -26.55 13.03 -1.79
C VAL A 195 -26.98 12.22 -0.57
N ARG A 196 -28.22 11.71 -0.57
CA ARG A 196 -28.73 10.86 0.51
C ARG A 196 -27.94 9.56 0.65
N LEU A 197 -27.57 8.93 -0.47
CA LEU A 197 -26.79 7.68 -0.46
C LEU A 197 -25.40 7.90 0.16
N ILE A 198 -24.70 8.96 -0.23
CA ILE A 198 -23.40 9.32 0.36
C ILE A 198 -23.54 9.53 1.87
N GLY A 199 -24.61 10.21 2.30
CA GLY A 199 -24.91 10.38 3.72
C GLY A 199 -25.15 9.06 4.47
N GLN A 200 -25.82 8.08 3.85
CA GLN A 200 -26.06 6.77 4.44
C GLN A 200 -24.80 5.90 4.54
N LEU A 201 -23.93 5.97 3.53
CA LEU A 201 -22.67 5.20 3.48
C LEU A 201 -21.63 5.69 4.50
N ASN A 202 -21.71 6.96 4.90
CA ASN A 202 -20.90 7.53 5.97
C ASN A 202 -21.33 7.12 7.40
N ASN A 203 -21.95 5.94 7.56
CA ASN A 203 -22.40 5.41 8.85
C ASN A 203 -21.21 5.14 9.80
N PRO A 204 -21.22 5.63 11.06
CA PRO A 204 -20.11 5.46 11.99
C PRO A 204 -19.73 4.02 12.36
N HIS A 205 -20.66 3.07 12.28
CA HIS A 205 -20.40 1.67 12.66
C HIS A 205 -19.72 0.86 11.54
N ALA A 206 -19.80 1.33 10.30
CA ALA A 206 -19.14 0.73 9.13
C ALA A 206 -19.05 1.76 7.98
N PRO A 207 -18.16 2.77 8.11
CA PRO A 207 -18.09 3.84 7.13
C PRO A 207 -17.50 3.33 5.81
N ALA A 208 -18.27 3.49 4.73
CA ALA A 208 -17.83 3.18 3.38
C ALA A 208 -17.50 4.50 2.66
N PRO A 209 -16.22 4.80 2.36
CA PRO A 209 -15.84 6.04 1.67
C PRO A 209 -16.52 6.12 0.29
N ALA A 210 -17.05 7.29 -0.03
CA ALA A 210 -17.81 7.52 -1.25
C ALA A 210 -17.18 8.61 -2.13
N LEU A 211 -17.06 8.33 -3.42
CA LEU A 211 -16.60 9.25 -4.44
C LEU A 211 -17.80 9.76 -5.25
N ALA A 212 -17.99 11.07 -5.29
CA ALA A 212 -19.13 11.69 -5.98
C ALA A 212 -18.82 11.92 -7.47
N LEU A 213 -19.70 11.46 -8.35
CA LEU A 213 -19.64 11.76 -9.78
C LEU A 213 -20.52 12.98 -10.07
N THR A 214 -19.92 14.02 -10.62
CA THR A 214 -20.55 15.30 -10.89
C THR A 214 -20.91 15.40 -12.38
N PRO A 215 -22.19 15.65 -12.74
CA PRO A 215 -22.61 15.76 -14.14
C PRO A 215 -22.00 16.97 -14.85
N THR A 216 -21.98 18.13 -14.18
CA THR A 216 -21.55 19.41 -14.79
C THR A 216 -20.20 19.91 -14.27
N GLY A 217 -19.68 19.29 -13.20
CA GLY A 217 -18.44 19.70 -12.55
C GLY A 217 -18.46 21.11 -11.96
N GLN A 218 -19.65 21.73 -11.85
CA GLN A 218 -19.84 23.09 -11.36
C GLN A 218 -19.49 23.20 -9.87
N PHE A 219 -19.21 24.44 -9.43
CA PHE A 219 -18.87 24.74 -8.04
C PHE A 219 -19.95 24.27 -7.05
N CYS A 220 -21.23 24.46 -7.39
CA CYS A 220 -22.34 24.06 -6.53
C CYS A 220 -22.38 22.54 -6.30
N ASP A 221 -22.26 21.74 -7.36
CA ASP A 221 -22.21 20.27 -7.29
C ASP A 221 -21.06 19.78 -6.39
N ARG A 222 -19.89 20.42 -6.48
CA ARG A 222 -18.72 20.09 -5.63
C ARG A 222 -18.95 20.43 -4.16
N VAL A 223 -19.61 21.56 -3.88
CA VAL A 223 -19.98 21.96 -2.51
C VAL A 223 -21.02 21.00 -1.94
N GLU A 224 -21.97 20.55 -2.76
CA GLU A 224 -22.99 19.58 -2.36
C GLU A 224 -22.38 18.19 -2.07
N ALA A 225 -21.49 17.72 -2.94
CA ALA A 225 -20.70 16.51 -2.70
C ALA A 225 -19.96 16.56 -1.35
N ALA A 226 -19.26 17.66 -1.09
CA ALA A 226 -18.53 17.86 0.16
C ALA A 226 -19.46 17.91 1.38
N ARG A 227 -20.63 18.56 1.27
CA ARG A 227 -21.64 18.61 2.34
C ARG A 227 -22.27 17.26 2.65
N ALA A 228 -22.38 16.39 1.64
CA ALA A 228 -22.83 15.01 1.79
C ALA A 228 -21.78 14.14 2.50
N GLY A 229 -20.52 14.59 2.54
CA GLY A 229 -19.39 13.85 3.11
C GLY A 229 -18.69 12.96 2.09
N ALA A 230 -18.74 13.28 0.80
CA ALA A 230 -17.94 12.58 -0.20
C ALA A 230 -16.44 12.79 0.07
N CYS A 231 -15.64 11.73 -0.04
CA CYS A 231 -14.18 11.78 0.14
C CYS A 231 -13.48 12.42 -1.07
N GLY A 232 -14.18 12.60 -2.18
CA GLY A 232 -13.70 13.26 -3.38
C GLY A 232 -14.80 13.37 -4.43
N PHE A 233 -14.48 14.01 -5.56
CA PHE A 233 -15.40 14.13 -6.68
C PHE A 233 -14.66 13.98 -8.02
N LEU A 234 -15.37 13.46 -9.03
CA LEU A 234 -14.91 13.37 -10.42
C LEU A 234 -15.99 13.89 -11.37
N GLY A 235 -15.62 14.23 -12.59
CA GLY A 235 -16.60 14.50 -13.65
C GLY A 235 -17.18 13.20 -14.19
N LEU A 236 -18.48 13.17 -14.51
CA LEU A 236 -19.11 11.99 -15.14
C LEU A 236 -18.47 11.61 -16.49
N ALA A 237 -17.81 12.57 -17.15
CA ALA A 237 -17.10 12.38 -18.41
C ALA A 237 -15.75 11.64 -18.25
N ALA A 238 -15.28 11.39 -17.02
CA ALA A 238 -14.05 10.63 -16.79
C ALA A 238 -14.21 9.18 -17.32
N PRO A 239 -13.15 8.56 -17.87
CA PRO A 239 -13.19 7.16 -18.23
C PRO A 239 -13.38 6.28 -16.97
N PRO A 240 -14.08 5.14 -17.06
CA PRO A 240 -14.29 4.23 -15.93
C PRO A 240 -13.01 3.82 -15.20
N GLU A 241 -11.89 3.69 -15.93
CA GLU A 241 -10.61 3.35 -15.33
C GLU A 241 -10.08 4.42 -14.38
N GLU A 242 -10.20 5.70 -14.75
CA GLU A 242 -9.83 6.82 -13.90
C GLU A 242 -10.73 6.89 -12.65
N MET A 243 -12.03 6.58 -12.80
CA MET A 243 -12.95 6.51 -11.66
C MET A 243 -12.55 5.41 -10.67
N LEU A 244 -12.15 4.25 -11.17
CA LEU A 244 -11.72 3.13 -10.32
C LEU A 244 -10.34 3.35 -9.72
N ASP A 245 -9.42 4.01 -10.44
CA ASP A 245 -8.14 4.45 -9.91
C ASP A 245 -8.36 5.37 -8.71
N ALA A 246 -9.27 6.34 -8.82
CA ALA A 246 -9.63 7.23 -7.72
C ALA A 246 -10.30 6.52 -6.54
N VAL A 247 -11.11 5.49 -6.79
CA VAL A 247 -11.69 4.64 -5.72
C VAL A 247 -10.61 3.86 -4.99
N GLU A 248 -9.69 3.22 -5.71
CA GLU A 248 -8.57 2.49 -5.09
C GLU A 248 -7.66 3.42 -4.29
N GLU A 249 -7.38 4.60 -4.82
CA GLU A 249 -6.57 5.61 -4.14
C GLU A 249 -7.26 6.09 -2.84
N MET A 250 -8.56 6.37 -2.92
CA MET A 250 -9.40 6.70 -1.76
C MET A 250 -9.40 5.59 -0.70
N LEU A 251 -9.58 4.34 -1.12
CA LEU A 251 -9.55 3.16 -0.25
C LEU A 251 -8.20 3.01 0.48
N ASN A 252 -7.09 3.18 -0.24
CA ASN A 252 -5.76 3.11 0.34
C ASN A 252 -5.53 4.21 1.39
N ARG A 253 -6.04 5.42 1.16
CA ARG A 253 -5.94 6.54 2.11
C ARG A 253 -6.71 6.29 3.41
N THR A 254 -7.88 5.63 3.31
CA THR A 254 -8.82 5.44 4.42
C THR A 254 -8.63 4.16 5.23
N ARG A 255 -7.69 3.26 4.85
CA ARG A 255 -7.37 2.07 5.66
C ARG A 255 -6.87 2.47 7.06
N THR A 256 -7.62 2.09 8.09
CA THR A 256 -7.23 2.29 9.51
C THR A 256 -6.67 1.03 10.16
N ALA A 257 -6.98 -0.17 9.64
CA ALA A 257 -6.74 -1.47 10.27
C ALA A 257 -5.26 -1.84 10.55
N ASP A 258 -4.30 -1.06 10.07
CA ASP A 258 -2.86 -1.26 10.29
C ASP A 258 -2.19 -0.02 10.93
N THR A 259 -2.97 0.97 11.38
CA THR A 259 -2.45 2.26 11.88
C THR A 259 -1.93 2.11 13.31
N THR A 260 -0.65 2.38 13.53
CA THR A 260 -0.03 2.42 14.84
C THR A 260 0.16 3.86 15.31
N ILE A 261 -0.29 4.17 16.53
CA ILE A 261 -0.14 5.48 17.16
C ILE A 261 0.71 5.33 18.41
N LEU A 262 1.83 6.06 18.48
CA LEU A 262 2.66 6.13 19.68
C LEU A 262 2.20 7.32 20.53
N VAL A 263 1.89 7.09 21.80
CA VAL A 263 1.45 8.13 22.74
C VAL A 263 2.46 8.23 23.86
N VAL A 264 3.00 9.42 24.09
CA VAL A 264 3.97 9.69 25.16
C VAL A 264 3.37 10.68 26.14
N ASP A 265 3.10 10.22 27.35
CA ASP A 265 2.48 11.00 28.42
C ASP A 265 2.84 10.36 29.76
N ASP A 266 3.22 11.14 30.77
CA ASP A 266 3.60 10.61 32.09
C ASP A 266 2.38 10.27 32.98
N ASP A 267 1.17 10.65 32.57
CA ASP A 267 -0.07 10.27 33.26
C ASP A 267 -0.72 9.02 32.62
N PRO A 268 -0.70 7.86 33.30
CA PRO A 268 -1.33 6.63 32.79
C PRO A 268 -2.84 6.77 32.56
N ALA A 269 -3.50 7.72 33.24
CA ALA A 269 -4.91 8.00 33.00
C ALA A 269 -5.13 8.62 31.62
N VAL A 270 -4.22 9.49 31.16
CA VAL A 270 -4.27 10.08 29.81
C VAL A 270 -3.97 9.02 28.76
N LEU A 271 -2.94 8.20 28.96
CA LEU A 271 -2.63 7.07 28.06
C LEU A 271 -3.83 6.14 27.87
N GLY A 272 -4.49 5.76 28.97
CA GLY A 272 -5.69 4.92 28.92
C GLY A 272 -6.88 5.60 28.24
N ALA A 273 -7.07 6.90 28.41
CA ALA A 273 -8.14 7.65 27.75
C ALA A 273 -7.91 7.75 26.23
N VAL A 274 -6.66 7.99 25.80
CA VAL A 274 -6.30 8.01 24.37
C VAL A 274 -6.49 6.63 23.74
N ASP A 275 -6.01 5.56 24.41
CA ASP A 275 -6.21 4.17 23.96
C ASP A 275 -7.70 3.84 23.80
N ALA A 276 -8.52 4.15 24.80
CA ALA A 276 -9.95 3.90 24.76
C ALA A 276 -10.67 4.60 23.58
N VAL A 277 -10.23 5.80 23.20
CA VAL A 277 -10.83 6.54 22.07
C VAL A 277 -10.37 5.99 20.72
N LEU A 278 -9.07 5.77 20.55
CA LEU A 278 -8.48 5.45 19.24
C LEU A 278 -8.61 3.96 18.89
N SER A 279 -8.61 3.07 19.89
CA SER A 279 -8.80 1.63 19.68
C SER A 279 -10.21 1.29 19.19
N VAL A 280 -11.24 2.05 19.59
CA VAL A 280 -12.61 1.93 19.05
C VAL A 280 -12.65 2.21 17.54
N ALA A 281 -11.77 3.09 17.06
CA ALA A 281 -11.65 3.42 15.65
C ALA A 281 -10.73 2.45 14.86
N GLY A 282 -10.32 1.33 15.48
CA GLY A 282 -9.49 0.29 14.85
C GLY A 282 -8.01 0.64 14.74
N MET A 283 -7.53 1.65 15.48
CA MET A 283 -6.12 2.05 15.51
C MET A 283 -5.41 1.37 16.68
N ARG A 284 -4.17 0.91 16.47
CA ARG A 284 -3.35 0.32 17.53
C ARG A 284 -2.63 1.42 18.30
N VAL A 285 -2.87 1.52 19.59
CA VAL A 285 -2.20 2.50 20.46
C VAL A 285 -1.05 1.85 21.23
N VAL A 286 0.12 2.48 21.20
CA VAL A 286 1.28 2.14 22.04
C VAL A 286 1.50 3.30 23.00
N GLY A 287 1.24 3.07 24.30
CA GLY A 287 1.47 4.06 25.35
C GLY A 287 2.89 3.99 25.91
N LEU A 288 3.48 5.16 26.18
CA LEU A 288 4.83 5.30 26.72
C LEU A 288 4.84 6.31 27.88
N GLU A 289 4.98 5.81 29.10
CA GLU A 289 5.04 6.66 30.32
C GLU A 289 6.39 7.37 30.50
N ARG A 290 7.47 6.80 29.97
CA ARG A 290 8.84 7.31 30.15
C ARG A 290 9.40 7.85 28.84
N PRO A 291 9.56 9.18 28.70
CA PRO A 291 10.10 9.79 27.48
C PRO A 291 11.50 9.29 27.08
N THR A 292 12.27 8.76 28.04
CA THR A 292 13.62 8.21 27.79
C THR A 292 13.63 6.98 26.89
N ASP A 293 12.52 6.25 26.83
CA ASP A 293 12.39 5.02 26.04
C ASP A 293 11.92 5.31 24.60
N PHE A 294 11.68 6.58 24.25
CA PHE A 294 11.05 7.03 23.02
C PHE A 294 11.71 6.48 21.75
N TRP A 295 13.04 6.59 21.61
CA TRP A 295 13.74 6.12 20.40
C TRP A 295 13.67 4.61 20.21
N THR A 296 13.64 3.86 21.32
CA THR A 296 13.50 2.40 21.29
C THR A 296 12.10 2.03 20.79
N ALA A 297 11.07 2.66 21.35
CA ALA A 297 9.69 2.47 20.92
C ALA A 297 9.49 2.90 19.46
N LEU A 298 10.02 4.06 19.06
CA LEU A 298 9.90 4.57 17.70
C LEU A 298 10.50 3.61 16.66
N GLY A 299 11.68 3.06 16.94
CA GLY A 299 12.34 2.11 16.03
C GLY A 299 11.67 0.72 15.96
N GLN A 300 11.12 0.25 17.09
CA GLN A 300 10.45 -1.07 17.17
C GLN A 300 9.04 -1.04 16.59
N GLU A 301 8.27 -0.02 16.94
CA GLU A 301 6.83 0.05 16.65
C GLU A 301 6.54 0.71 15.31
N ARG A 302 7.45 1.55 14.80
CA ARG A 302 7.30 2.32 13.55
C ARG A 302 5.92 2.97 13.42
N PRO A 303 5.57 3.89 14.34
CA PRO A 303 4.24 4.48 14.36
C PRO A 303 3.96 5.34 13.12
N ASP A 304 2.69 5.46 12.75
CA ASP A 304 2.18 6.35 11.70
C ASP A 304 1.94 7.78 12.20
N LEU A 305 1.76 7.95 13.52
CA LEU A 305 1.56 9.24 14.19
C LEU A 305 2.06 9.17 15.63
N VAL A 306 2.61 10.28 16.12
CA VAL A 306 3.00 10.43 17.53
C VAL A 306 2.11 11.46 18.21
N ILE A 307 1.54 11.08 19.34
CA ILE A 307 0.88 11.98 20.28
C ILE A 307 1.86 12.24 21.43
N LEU A 308 2.24 13.50 21.63
CA LEU A 308 3.20 13.89 22.66
C LEU A 308 2.53 14.79 23.70
N ASP A 309 2.75 14.52 24.98
CA ASP A 309 2.52 15.52 26.00
C ASP A 309 3.59 16.62 25.95
N LEU A 310 3.20 17.86 26.24
CA LEU A 310 4.14 18.99 26.24
C LEU A 310 4.96 19.04 27.53
N ASP A 311 4.32 18.79 28.67
CA ASP A 311 4.84 19.07 30.01
C ASP A 311 5.20 17.76 30.75
N MET A 312 6.24 17.07 30.28
CA MET A 312 6.70 15.81 30.89
C MET A 312 7.94 15.99 31.78
N PRO A 313 8.13 15.15 32.81
CA PRO A 313 9.33 15.17 33.64
C PRO A 313 10.60 14.87 32.84
N ARG A 314 11.70 15.57 33.17
CA ARG A 314 13.07 15.42 32.61
C ARG A 314 13.25 15.87 31.16
N VAL A 315 12.31 15.56 30.28
CA VAL A 315 12.38 15.89 28.84
C VAL A 315 11.05 16.48 28.44
N ARG A 316 11.04 17.71 27.89
CA ARG A 316 9.81 18.34 27.42
C ARG A 316 9.40 17.80 26.04
N GLY A 317 8.10 17.85 25.74
CA GLY A 317 7.57 17.41 24.45
C GLY A 317 8.11 18.20 23.27
N ASP A 318 8.32 19.51 23.43
CA ASP A 318 8.84 20.40 22.38
C ASP A 318 10.33 20.15 22.08
N GLU A 319 11.10 19.70 23.08
CA GLU A 319 12.49 19.28 22.89
C GLU A 319 12.53 17.98 22.08
N LEU A 320 11.69 17.00 22.44
CA LEU A 320 11.59 15.73 21.74
C LEU A 320 11.14 15.92 20.28
N CYS A 321 10.13 16.77 20.05
CA CYS A 321 9.64 17.12 18.71
C CYS A 321 10.75 17.71 17.84
N ARG A 322 11.56 18.64 18.38
CA ARG A 322 12.70 19.23 17.65
C ARG A 322 13.74 18.18 17.24
N VAL A 323 14.00 17.19 18.09
CA VAL A 323 14.95 16.11 17.74
C VAL A 323 14.36 15.19 16.65
N VAL A 324 13.08 14.83 16.74
CA VAL A 324 12.38 14.05 15.69
C VAL A 324 12.37 14.77 14.34
N ARG A 325 12.24 16.10 14.36
CA ARG A 325 12.28 16.93 13.14
C ARG A 325 13.68 17.13 12.57
N ALA A 326 14.72 16.97 13.38
CA ALA A 326 16.11 17.09 12.94
C ALA A 326 16.62 15.84 12.21
N ASP A 327 15.99 14.69 12.42
CA ASP A 327 16.33 13.42 11.77
C ASP A 327 15.57 13.27 10.43
N PRO A 328 16.27 13.16 9.28
CA PRO A 328 15.65 13.01 7.96
C PRO A 328 14.68 11.82 7.85
N ASP A 329 14.91 10.73 8.59
CA ASP A 329 14.11 9.51 8.50
C ASP A 329 12.79 9.65 9.28
N THR A 330 12.72 10.57 10.25
CA THR A 330 11.53 10.80 11.09
C THR A 330 10.90 12.18 10.91
N ALA A 331 11.53 13.07 10.13
CA ALA A 331 11.07 14.43 9.91
C ALA A 331 9.65 14.52 9.34
N GLY A 332 9.22 13.50 8.57
CA GLY A 332 7.87 13.41 7.99
C GLY A 332 6.80 12.78 8.90
N LEU A 333 7.17 12.27 10.08
CA LEU A 333 6.25 11.62 11.01
C LEU A 333 5.30 12.66 11.62
N PRO A 334 3.96 12.56 11.49
CA PRO A 334 3.05 13.54 12.05
C PRO A 334 3.09 13.52 13.57
N ILE A 335 3.19 14.70 14.19
CA ILE A 335 3.24 14.90 15.64
C ILE A 335 2.06 15.77 16.06
N LEU A 336 1.26 15.26 16.99
CA LEU A 336 0.15 15.97 17.64
C LEU A 336 0.49 16.20 19.11
N PHE A 337 0.43 17.44 19.60
CA PHE A 337 0.62 17.71 21.03
C PHE A 337 -0.67 17.59 21.83
N LEU A 338 -0.60 17.02 23.03
CA LEU A 338 -1.58 17.19 24.09
C LEU A 338 -1.01 18.18 25.11
N THR A 339 -1.73 19.24 25.45
CA THR A 339 -1.24 20.28 26.38
C THR A 339 -2.33 20.79 27.29
N ALA A 340 -2.02 20.99 28.59
CA ALA A 340 -2.92 21.67 29.53
C ALA A 340 -2.96 23.20 29.34
N GLN A 341 -1.95 23.76 28.68
CA GLN A 341 -1.78 25.21 28.46
C GLN A 341 -2.18 25.58 27.03
N THR A 342 -3.23 26.41 26.91
CA THR A 342 -3.78 26.85 25.62
C THR A 342 -3.53 28.34 25.34
N ASP A 343 -2.61 28.98 26.07
CA ASP A 343 -2.29 30.36 25.81
C ASP A 343 -1.60 30.51 24.43
N PRO A 344 -1.79 31.66 23.74
CA PRO A 344 -1.25 31.84 22.40
C PRO A 344 0.27 31.67 22.29
N SER A 345 1.02 31.92 23.37
CA SER A 345 2.48 31.81 23.35
C SER A 345 2.94 30.36 23.38
N THR A 346 2.28 29.52 24.17
CA THR A 346 2.53 28.07 24.23
C THR A 346 2.13 27.38 22.94
N VAL A 347 0.96 27.73 22.38
CA VAL A 347 0.53 27.22 21.06
C VAL A 347 1.53 27.62 19.97
N GLY A 348 1.98 28.87 19.98
CA GLY A 348 3.02 29.34 19.06
C GLY A 348 4.34 28.58 19.19
N ALA A 349 4.78 28.31 20.41
CA ALA A 349 6.01 27.55 20.68
C ALA A 349 5.90 26.09 20.22
N ALA A 350 4.75 25.45 20.46
CA ALA A 350 4.46 24.09 19.99
C ALA A 350 4.59 23.95 18.46
N PHE A 351 3.98 24.87 17.70
CA PHE A 351 4.13 24.88 16.24
C PHE A 351 5.55 25.23 15.80
N ALA A 352 6.23 26.16 16.48
CA ALA A 352 7.63 26.50 16.18
C ALA A 352 8.60 25.33 16.43
N ALA A 353 8.27 24.43 17.35
CA ALA A 353 9.02 23.19 17.59
C ALA A 353 8.82 22.14 16.47
N GLY A 354 7.78 22.30 15.64
CA GLY A 354 7.50 21.44 14.48
C GLY A 354 6.29 20.51 14.62
N ALA A 355 5.39 20.77 15.58
CA ALA A 355 4.13 20.02 15.68
C ALA A 355 3.18 20.30 14.51
N ASP A 356 2.42 19.29 14.10
CA ASP A 356 1.46 19.39 13.00
C ASP A 356 0.06 19.82 13.46
N ASP A 357 -0.26 19.54 14.72
CA ASP A 357 -1.49 19.94 15.39
C ASP A 357 -1.33 19.90 16.91
N PHE A 358 -2.34 20.40 17.63
CA PHE A 358 -2.44 20.25 19.07
C PHE A 358 -3.89 20.02 19.50
N VAL A 359 -4.06 19.40 20.67
CA VAL A 359 -5.33 19.24 21.35
C VAL A 359 -5.15 19.65 22.81
N ALA A 360 -6.07 20.49 23.30
CA ALA A 360 -6.05 20.95 24.68
C ALA A 360 -6.50 19.83 25.63
N LYS A 361 -5.80 19.66 26.75
CA LYS A 361 -6.27 18.92 27.90
C LYS A 361 -7.14 19.86 28.75
N PRO A 362 -8.35 19.44 29.18
CA PRO A 362 -8.99 18.16 28.87
C PRO A 362 -9.56 18.08 27.45
N PHE A 363 -9.52 16.89 26.83
CA PHE A 363 -10.01 16.66 25.46
C PHE A 363 -11.28 15.81 25.41
N GLY A 364 -12.09 16.02 24.38
CA GLY A 364 -13.20 15.12 24.05
C GLY A 364 -12.78 14.04 23.06
N GLY A 365 -13.32 12.82 23.20
CA GLY A 365 -13.07 11.71 22.27
C GLY A 365 -13.29 12.06 20.79
N PRO A 366 -14.43 12.69 20.41
CA PRO A 366 -14.67 13.11 19.02
C PRO A 366 -13.63 14.10 18.47
N GLU A 367 -13.16 15.04 19.30
CA GLU A 367 -12.16 16.02 18.88
C GLU A 367 -10.82 15.34 18.60
N LEU A 368 -10.34 14.52 19.53
CA LEU A 368 -9.08 13.81 19.38
C LEU A 368 -9.10 12.91 18.13
N LEU A 369 -10.17 12.14 17.96
CA LEU A 369 -10.33 11.24 16.81
C LEU A 369 -10.33 12.01 15.48
N ALA A 370 -11.05 13.13 15.41
CA ALA A 370 -11.10 13.96 14.21
C ALA A 370 -9.73 14.55 13.85
N ARG A 371 -8.98 15.03 14.86
CA ARG A 371 -7.63 15.58 14.68
C ARG A 371 -6.66 14.52 14.17
N VAL A 372 -6.63 13.36 14.82
CA VAL A 372 -5.76 12.23 14.45
C VAL A 372 -6.04 11.76 13.02
N ARG A 373 -7.31 11.53 12.67
CA ARG A 373 -7.70 11.10 11.31
C ARG A 373 -7.27 12.10 10.25
N ASN A 374 -7.52 13.40 10.48
CA ASN A 374 -7.14 14.44 9.53
C ASN A 374 -5.62 14.48 9.29
N ARG A 375 -4.82 14.33 10.35
CA ARG A 375 -3.36 14.34 10.22
C ARG A 375 -2.84 13.12 9.48
N LEU A 376 -3.34 11.92 9.81
CA LEU A 376 -3.00 10.69 9.11
C LEU A 376 -3.36 10.76 7.63
N GLU A 377 -4.59 11.20 7.32
CA GLU A 377 -5.06 11.33 5.94
C GLU A 377 -4.17 12.31 5.15
N ARG A 378 -3.88 13.49 5.73
CA ARG A 378 -3.02 14.48 5.09
C ARG A 378 -1.61 13.98 4.85
N THR A 379 -1.02 13.30 5.83
CA THR A 379 0.32 12.71 5.67
C THR A 379 0.32 11.64 4.58
N ARG A 380 -0.68 10.76 4.54
CA ARG A 380 -0.84 9.75 3.50
C ARG A 380 -1.03 10.36 2.12
N LEU A 381 -1.77 11.47 2.01
CA LEU A 381 -1.90 12.23 0.77
C LEU A 381 -0.57 12.77 0.29
N LEU A 382 0.19 13.42 1.18
CA LEU A 382 1.51 13.96 0.86
C LEU A 382 2.50 12.85 0.51
N GLN A 383 2.46 11.72 1.20
CA GLN A 383 3.23 10.52 0.88
C GLN A 383 2.83 9.97 -0.49
N ALA A 384 1.55 9.77 -0.77
CA ALA A 384 1.08 9.29 -2.07
C ALA A 384 1.56 10.20 -3.23
N PHE A 385 1.50 11.52 -3.08
CA PHE A 385 2.06 12.46 -4.06
C PHE A 385 3.59 12.44 -4.13
N ALA A 386 4.27 12.15 -3.03
CA ALA A 386 5.72 12.08 -2.95
C ALA A 386 6.28 10.70 -3.32
N GLU A 387 5.45 9.67 -3.43
CA GLU A 387 5.83 8.26 -3.60
C GLU A 387 5.37 7.67 -4.94
N THR A 388 4.42 8.31 -5.61
CA THR A 388 3.96 7.89 -6.95
C THR A 388 4.47 8.82 -8.04
N ASP A 389 4.57 8.30 -9.27
CA ASP A 389 4.80 9.10 -10.46
C ASP A 389 3.45 9.69 -10.94
N PRO A 390 3.31 11.02 -11.04
CA PRO A 390 2.02 11.67 -11.29
C PRO A 390 1.46 11.41 -12.70
N LEU A 391 2.30 10.98 -13.65
CA LEU A 391 1.85 10.66 -15.00
C LEU A 391 1.27 9.25 -15.08
N THR A 392 1.92 8.28 -14.45
CA THR A 392 1.66 6.85 -14.64
C THR A 392 0.94 6.18 -13.47
N GLY A 393 0.92 6.82 -12.29
CA GLY A 393 0.26 6.29 -11.08
C GLY A 393 0.93 5.07 -10.47
N VAL A 394 2.11 4.68 -10.96
CA VAL A 394 2.97 3.66 -10.32
C VAL A 394 3.93 4.32 -9.33
N ALA A 395 4.67 3.53 -8.55
CA ALA A 395 5.65 4.08 -7.62
C ALA A 395 6.68 4.93 -8.37
N ASN A 396 7.17 6.00 -7.74
CA ASN A 396 8.34 6.70 -8.23
C ASN A 396 9.62 6.00 -7.77
N ARG A 397 10.74 6.41 -8.36
CA ARG A 397 12.05 5.85 -8.08
C ARG A 397 12.39 5.79 -6.58
N ARG A 398 12.13 6.87 -5.83
CA ARG A 398 12.50 6.95 -4.41
C ARG A 398 11.77 5.91 -3.56
N HIS A 399 10.46 5.77 -3.79
CA HIS A 399 9.65 4.78 -3.07
C HIS A 399 10.06 3.36 -3.45
N ALA A 400 10.26 3.11 -4.75
CA ALA A 400 10.69 1.82 -5.25
C ALA A 400 12.02 1.36 -4.63
N GLU A 401 13.01 2.24 -4.51
CA GLU A 401 14.30 1.92 -3.86
C GLU A 401 14.12 1.40 -2.42
N SER A 402 13.21 2.01 -1.65
CA SER A 402 12.93 1.59 -0.28
C SER A 402 12.23 0.23 -0.22
N ASP A 403 11.25 0.00 -1.09
CA ASP A 403 10.53 -1.28 -1.15
C ASP A 403 11.40 -2.43 -1.62
N LEU A 404 12.28 -2.21 -2.61
CA LEU A 404 13.22 -3.23 -3.08
C LEU A 404 14.16 -3.68 -1.95
N GLN A 405 14.67 -2.73 -1.14
CA GLN A 405 15.52 -3.07 0.00
C GLN A 405 14.76 -3.92 1.03
N ARG A 406 13.51 -3.54 1.33
CA ARG A 406 12.64 -4.28 2.24
C ARG A 406 12.36 -5.70 1.73
N LEU A 407 11.98 -5.85 0.47
CA LEU A 407 11.66 -7.16 -0.14
C LEU A 407 12.88 -8.05 -0.29
N LEU A 408 14.04 -7.50 -0.66
CA LEU A 408 15.30 -8.27 -0.70
C LEU A 408 15.68 -8.79 0.69
N GLY A 409 15.52 -7.97 1.73
CA GLY A 409 15.73 -8.38 3.12
C GLY A 409 14.78 -9.51 3.56
N LEU A 410 13.52 -9.46 3.11
CA LEU A 410 12.55 -10.54 3.34
C LEU A 410 12.95 -11.83 2.59
N ALA A 411 13.36 -11.70 1.32
CA ALA A 411 13.74 -12.83 0.46
C ALA A 411 14.93 -13.59 1.04
N ALA A 412 15.96 -12.85 1.47
CA ALA A 412 17.13 -13.41 2.14
C ALA A 412 16.77 -14.16 3.43
N ARG A 413 15.82 -13.64 4.23
CA ARG A 413 15.37 -14.29 5.48
C ARG A 413 14.54 -15.55 5.24
N GLN A 414 13.72 -15.55 4.19
CA GLN A 414 12.79 -16.65 3.89
C GLN A 414 13.35 -17.66 2.88
N GLY A 415 14.53 -17.43 2.34
CA GLY A 415 15.11 -18.28 1.28
C GLY A 415 14.29 -18.27 0.00
N GLN A 416 13.57 -17.18 -0.28
CA GLN A 416 12.74 -17.03 -1.48
C GLN A 416 13.54 -16.34 -2.60
N PRO A 417 13.31 -16.68 -3.88
CA PRO A 417 13.91 -15.97 -4.99
C PRO A 417 13.36 -14.55 -5.08
N PHE A 418 14.20 -13.62 -5.53
CA PHE A 418 13.80 -12.23 -5.76
C PHE A 418 14.45 -11.72 -7.04
N SER A 419 13.64 -11.27 -7.99
CA SER A 419 14.10 -10.80 -9.29
C SER A 419 13.77 -9.33 -9.50
N ILE A 420 14.69 -8.58 -10.11
CA ILE A 420 14.48 -7.21 -10.57
C ILE A 420 14.49 -7.19 -12.08
N ALA A 421 13.63 -6.38 -12.68
CA ALA A 421 13.69 -6.08 -14.10
C ALA A 421 13.78 -4.59 -14.37
N MET A 422 14.66 -4.20 -15.29
CA MET A 422 14.73 -2.87 -15.87
C MET A 422 14.06 -2.89 -17.24
N ILE A 423 13.07 -2.03 -17.45
CA ILE A 423 12.27 -1.93 -18.67
C ILE A 423 12.49 -0.56 -19.29
N ASP A 424 12.59 -0.51 -20.62
CA ASP A 424 12.63 0.75 -21.36
C ASP A 424 11.84 0.62 -22.67
N LEU A 425 11.05 1.66 -22.98
CA LEU A 425 10.21 1.71 -24.17
C LEU A 425 11.03 1.91 -25.45
N ASP A 426 10.90 0.98 -26.39
CA ASP A 426 11.69 0.99 -27.61
C ASP A 426 11.32 2.17 -28.51
N ARG A 427 12.34 2.94 -28.89
CA ARG A 427 12.22 4.10 -29.79
C ARG A 427 11.21 5.16 -29.30
N PHE A 428 11.00 5.28 -27.98
CA PHE A 428 10.01 6.21 -27.43
C PHE A 428 10.27 7.69 -27.78
N LYS A 429 11.53 8.10 -27.87
CA LYS A 429 11.89 9.43 -28.40
C LYS A 429 11.31 9.69 -29.80
N GLN A 430 11.34 8.69 -30.70
CA GLN A 430 10.76 8.81 -32.04
C GLN A 430 9.24 8.97 -32.00
N VAL A 431 8.56 8.32 -31.05
CA VAL A 431 7.13 8.49 -30.81
C VAL A 431 6.82 9.94 -30.42
N ASN A 432 7.57 10.49 -29.47
CA ASN A 432 7.40 11.89 -29.05
C ASN A 432 7.69 12.87 -30.19
N ASP A 433 8.79 12.68 -30.91
CA ASP A 433 9.20 13.57 -32.00
C ASP A 433 8.22 13.53 -33.18
N SER A 434 7.58 12.38 -33.44
CA SER A 434 6.68 12.19 -34.59
C SER A 434 5.20 12.49 -34.28
N HIS A 435 4.77 12.31 -33.03
CA HIS A 435 3.36 12.35 -32.65
C HIS A 435 3.05 13.32 -31.49
N GLY A 436 4.09 13.95 -30.92
CA GLY A 436 3.98 14.90 -29.83
C GLY A 436 3.93 14.24 -28.45
N HIS A 437 4.32 15.01 -27.43
CA HIS A 437 4.42 14.53 -26.04
C HIS A 437 3.09 14.01 -25.46
N ALA A 438 1.95 14.57 -25.87
CA ALA A 438 0.64 14.09 -25.38
C ALA A 438 0.35 12.62 -25.77
N VAL A 439 0.83 12.19 -26.94
CA VAL A 439 0.74 10.79 -27.37
C VAL A 439 1.70 9.93 -26.57
N GLY A 440 2.94 10.39 -26.36
CA GLY A 440 3.90 9.73 -25.48
C GLY A 440 3.38 9.54 -24.05
N ASP A 441 2.73 10.55 -23.49
CA ASP A 441 2.11 10.48 -22.17
C ASP A 441 0.99 9.43 -22.11
N THR A 442 0.22 9.28 -23.19
CA THR A 442 -0.83 8.26 -23.31
C THR A 442 -0.22 6.85 -23.35
N VAL A 443 0.89 6.68 -24.07
CA VAL A 443 1.66 5.42 -24.09
C VAL A 443 2.20 5.11 -22.69
N LEU A 444 2.82 6.07 -22.01
CA LEU A 444 3.36 5.89 -20.66
C LEU A 444 2.29 5.50 -19.65
N ARG A 445 1.12 6.15 -19.67
CA ARG A 445 -0.04 5.79 -18.83
C ARG A 445 -0.48 4.36 -19.06
N ARG A 446 -0.59 3.95 -20.33
CA ARG A 446 -1.01 2.60 -20.68
C ARG A 446 -0.01 1.55 -20.21
N VAL A 447 1.28 1.79 -20.41
CA VAL A 447 2.35 0.89 -19.96
C VAL A 447 2.35 0.79 -18.43
N GLY A 448 2.26 1.92 -17.72
CA GLY A 448 2.19 1.93 -16.26
C GLY A 448 0.98 1.15 -15.73
N SER A 449 -0.20 1.37 -16.31
CA SER A 449 -1.44 0.64 -15.98
C SER A 449 -1.32 -0.86 -16.26
N LEU A 450 -0.76 -1.24 -17.42
CA LEU A 450 -0.57 -2.63 -17.82
C LEU A 450 0.42 -3.36 -16.89
N LEU A 451 1.53 -2.72 -16.53
CA LEU A 451 2.48 -3.28 -15.56
C LEU A 451 1.78 -3.43 -14.21
N ARG A 452 1.15 -2.37 -13.69
CA ARG A 452 0.48 -2.39 -12.38
C ARG A 452 -0.58 -3.49 -12.26
N SER A 453 -1.39 -3.71 -13.29
CA SER A 453 -2.42 -4.76 -13.28
C SER A 453 -1.87 -6.18 -13.43
N SER A 454 -0.65 -6.33 -13.96
CA SER A 454 0.01 -7.62 -14.17
C SER A 454 0.78 -8.13 -12.94
N PHE A 455 0.94 -7.31 -11.90
CA PHE A 455 1.72 -7.64 -10.71
C PHE A 455 0.86 -7.58 -9.44
N ARG A 456 1.26 -8.31 -8.40
CA ARG A 456 0.52 -8.40 -7.14
C ARG A 456 0.89 -7.22 -6.23
N GLY A 457 0.08 -6.95 -5.20
CA GLY A 457 0.36 -5.85 -4.26
C GLY A 457 1.66 -5.98 -3.44
N GLN A 458 2.36 -7.13 -3.50
CA GLN A 458 3.67 -7.32 -2.85
C GLN A 458 4.85 -7.05 -3.80
N ASP A 459 4.59 -6.99 -5.11
CA ASP A 459 5.60 -6.69 -6.12
C ASP A 459 5.76 -5.18 -6.27
N VAL A 460 6.94 -4.74 -6.68
CA VAL A 460 7.23 -3.33 -6.96
C VAL A 460 7.01 -3.07 -8.43
N VAL A 461 6.21 -2.06 -8.75
CA VAL A 461 6.08 -1.51 -10.10
C VAL A 461 6.35 -0.02 -9.99
N ALA A 462 7.37 0.46 -10.70
CA ALA A 462 7.82 1.83 -10.58
C ALA A 462 8.23 2.44 -11.91
N ARG A 463 8.07 3.77 -12.03
CA ARG A 463 8.70 4.55 -13.10
C ARG A 463 10.07 5.01 -12.62
N TRP A 464 11.10 4.53 -13.28
CA TRP A 464 12.49 4.72 -12.86
C TRP A 464 13.07 6.04 -13.36
N GLY A 465 12.62 6.49 -14.53
CA GLY A 465 12.92 7.79 -15.11
C GLY A 465 12.42 7.88 -16.55
N GLY A 466 11.93 9.04 -17.01
CA GLY A 466 11.56 9.24 -18.43
C GLY A 466 10.67 8.13 -19.02
N GLU A 467 11.25 7.25 -19.83
CA GLU A 467 10.63 6.11 -20.52
C GLU A 467 10.93 4.74 -19.88
N GLU A 468 11.62 4.74 -18.75
CA GLU A 468 12.10 3.57 -18.01
C GLU A 468 11.17 3.20 -16.85
N PHE A 469 10.96 1.90 -16.68
CA PHE A 469 10.23 1.31 -15.57
C PHE A 469 11.10 0.26 -14.87
N LEU A 470 10.86 0.09 -13.58
CA LEU A 470 11.49 -0.94 -12.76
C LEU A 470 10.44 -1.85 -12.14
N LEU A 471 10.75 -3.14 -12.13
CA LEU A 471 9.95 -4.16 -11.45
C LEU A 471 10.77 -4.86 -10.36
N GLY A 472 10.14 -5.14 -9.22
CA GLY A 472 10.68 -6.00 -8.17
C GLY A 472 9.70 -7.14 -7.89
N MET A 473 10.12 -8.38 -8.13
CA MET A 473 9.26 -9.56 -8.14
C MET A 473 9.65 -10.50 -7.01
N TYR A 474 8.85 -10.51 -5.93
CA TYR A 474 9.11 -11.34 -4.76
C TYR A 474 8.60 -12.76 -4.94
N GLY A 475 9.44 -13.76 -4.67
CA GLY A 475 9.10 -15.16 -4.87
C GLY A 475 9.12 -15.61 -6.34
N MET A 476 9.64 -14.77 -7.25
CA MET A 476 9.75 -15.08 -8.68
C MET A 476 11.21 -15.31 -9.07
N ALA A 477 11.51 -16.50 -9.59
CA ALA A 477 12.82 -16.83 -10.15
C ALA A 477 13.03 -16.17 -11.52
N ARG A 478 14.28 -16.15 -11.98
CA ARG A 478 14.71 -15.49 -13.23
C ARG A 478 13.81 -15.82 -14.43
N ASP A 479 13.68 -17.11 -14.74
CA ASP A 479 12.96 -17.58 -15.94
C ASP A 479 11.46 -17.27 -15.87
N ASP A 480 10.88 -17.32 -14.67
CA ASP A 480 9.48 -16.97 -14.46
C ASP A 480 9.29 -15.46 -14.63
N GLY A 481 10.22 -14.64 -14.14
CA GLY A 481 10.24 -13.19 -14.37
C GLY A 481 10.33 -12.84 -15.84
N VAL A 482 11.27 -13.45 -16.58
CA VAL A 482 11.41 -13.26 -18.03
C VAL A 482 10.12 -13.64 -18.76
N GLN A 483 9.52 -14.78 -18.42
CA GLN A 483 8.30 -15.25 -19.06
C GLN A 483 7.12 -14.32 -18.79
N HIS A 484 6.96 -13.88 -17.53
CA HIS A 484 5.87 -13.02 -17.12
C HIS A 484 5.96 -11.67 -17.84
N ILE A 485 7.14 -11.05 -17.85
CA ILE A 485 7.36 -9.78 -18.55
C ILE A 485 7.18 -9.93 -20.07
N ALA A 486 7.61 -11.06 -20.66
CA ALA A 486 7.38 -11.33 -22.08
C ALA A 486 5.88 -11.40 -22.43
N SER A 487 5.04 -11.95 -21.54
CA SER A 487 3.59 -11.97 -21.74
C SER A 487 2.95 -10.57 -21.71
N ILE A 488 3.52 -9.68 -20.88
CA ILE A 488 3.14 -8.26 -20.82
C ILE A 488 3.51 -7.56 -22.12
N LEU A 489 4.72 -7.82 -22.64
CA LEU A 489 5.17 -7.27 -23.92
C LEU A 489 4.28 -7.74 -25.09
N GLU A 490 3.88 -9.02 -25.12
CA GLU A 490 2.93 -9.54 -26.11
C GLU A 490 1.56 -8.86 -26.04
N THR A 491 1.09 -8.55 -24.82
CA THR A 491 -0.15 -7.81 -24.61
C THR A 491 -0.01 -6.38 -25.15
N LEU A 492 1.09 -5.69 -24.84
CA LEU A 492 1.34 -4.34 -25.33
C LEU A 492 1.46 -4.27 -26.86
N ARG A 493 2.10 -5.26 -27.50
CA ARG A 493 2.20 -5.35 -28.97
C ARG A 493 0.83 -5.37 -29.65
N SER A 494 -0.16 -5.96 -28.98
CA SER A 494 -1.53 -6.08 -29.49
C SER A 494 -2.34 -4.78 -29.32
N ASP A 495 -1.87 -3.84 -28.50
CA ASP A 495 -2.50 -2.54 -28.32
C ASP A 495 -2.27 -1.65 -29.57
N GLN A 496 -3.34 -1.05 -30.08
CA GLN A 496 -3.26 -0.03 -31.12
C GLN A 496 -3.52 1.35 -30.54
N PHE A 497 -2.47 2.17 -30.49
CA PHE A 497 -2.58 3.56 -30.05
C PHE A 497 -3.09 4.43 -31.19
N VAL A 498 -4.18 5.17 -30.97
CA VAL A 498 -4.74 6.08 -31.97
C VAL A 498 -3.99 7.41 -31.90
N THR A 499 -3.26 7.74 -32.95
CA THR A 499 -2.59 9.04 -33.07
C THR A 499 -3.61 10.15 -33.43
N PRO A 500 -3.31 11.44 -33.17
CA PRO A 500 -4.15 12.56 -33.61
C PRO A 500 -4.42 12.57 -35.13
N SER A 501 -3.55 11.93 -35.91
CA SER A 501 -3.70 11.76 -37.36
C SER A 501 -4.66 10.62 -37.78
N GLY A 502 -5.22 9.87 -36.82
CA GLY A 502 -6.07 8.71 -37.07
C GLY A 502 -5.33 7.44 -37.50
N ARG A 503 -3.99 7.44 -37.50
CA ARG A 503 -3.18 6.27 -37.83
C ARG A 503 -2.88 5.43 -36.58
N PRO A 504 -2.90 4.09 -36.68
CA PRO A 504 -2.50 3.21 -35.59
C PRO A 504 -0.99 3.30 -35.36
N LEU A 505 -0.59 3.38 -34.10
CA LEU A 505 0.78 3.31 -33.61
C LEU A 505 0.91 2.03 -32.76
N SER A 506 1.97 1.27 -32.99
CA SER A 506 2.37 0.14 -32.14
C SER A 506 3.64 0.51 -31.38
N VAL A 507 3.69 0.12 -30.11
CA VAL A 507 4.80 0.38 -29.20
C VAL A 507 5.26 -0.93 -28.58
N THR A 508 6.55 -1.04 -28.34
CA THR A 508 7.20 -2.21 -27.72
C THR A 508 8.14 -1.73 -26.61
N PHE A 509 8.62 -2.64 -25.78
CA PHE A 509 9.67 -2.35 -24.82
C PHE A 509 10.70 -3.48 -24.79
N SER A 510 11.90 -3.13 -24.35
CA SER A 510 12.94 -4.08 -24.01
C SER A 510 13.08 -4.17 -22.51
N ALA A 511 13.49 -5.33 -21.99
CA ALA A 511 13.79 -5.47 -20.57
C ALA A 511 15.01 -6.35 -20.30
N GLY A 512 15.67 -6.07 -19.18
CA GLY A 512 16.72 -6.90 -18.61
C GLY A 512 16.32 -7.41 -17.22
N VAL A 513 16.55 -8.69 -16.94
CA VAL A 513 16.14 -9.35 -15.68
C VAL A 513 17.36 -9.89 -14.93
N ALA A 514 17.48 -9.55 -13.65
CA ALA A 514 18.51 -10.07 -12.74
C ALA A 514 17.89 -10.63 -11.46
N THR A 515 18.50 -11.65 -10.87
CA THR A 515 17.92 -12.41 -9.76
C THR A 515 18.91 -12.59 -8.61
N TYR A 516 18.41 -12.39 -7.40
CA TYR A 516 19.10 -12.72 -6.16
C TYR A 516 18.99 -14.23 -5.84
N PRO A 517 20.07 -14.86 -5.33
CA PRO A 517 21.40 -14.31 -5.09
C PRO A 517 22.37 -14.45 -6.28
N ASP A 518 21.94 -15.12 -7.35
CA ASP A 518 22.82 -15.62 -8.41
C ASP A 518 23.53 -14.52 -9.20
N ASP A 519 22.83 -13.43 -9.52
CA ASP A 519 23.39 -12.32 -10.31
C ASP A 519 24.03 -11.25 -9.41
N ALA A 520 23.43 -10.96 -8.25
CA ALA A 520 24.00 -10.04 -7.25
C ALA A 520 23.32 -10.17 -5.87
N ALA A 521 24.02 -9.72 -4.83
CA ALA A 521 23.56 -9.76 -3.44
C ALA A 521 22.87 -8.47 -2.93
N THR A 522 22.92 -7.38 -3.69
CA THR A 522 22.37 -6.07 -3.29
C THR A 522 21.43 -5.52 -4.37
N VAL A 523 20.47 -4.67 -3.97
CA VAL A 523 19.55 -4.00 -4.92
C VAL A 523 20.33 -3.25 -6.00
N HIS A 524 21.36 -2.48 -5.62
CA HIS A 524 22.20 -1.76 -6.57
C HIS A 524 22.90 -2.70 -7.57
N GLY A 525 23.45 -3.83 -7.10
CA GLY A 525 24.08 -4.82 -7.97
C GLY A 525 23.08 -5.45 -8.94
N LEU A 526 21.90 -5.82 -8.45
CA LEU A 526 20.83 -6.39 -9.28
C LEU A 526 20.34 -5.40 -10.35
N CYS A 527 20.16 -4.12 -10.00
CA CYS A 527 19.81 -3.09 -10.96
C CYS A 527 20.90 -2.93 -12.03
N GLY A 528 22.18 -3.01 -11.66
CA GLY A 528 23.29 -2.95 -12.62
C GLY A 528 23.29 -4.13 -13.60
N GLU A 529 23.07 -5.34 -13.12
CA GLU A 529 22.99 -6.54 -13.98
C GLU A 529 21.75 -6.53 -14.88
N ALA A 530 20.61 -6.06 -14.37
CA ALA A 530 19.39 -5.86 -15.15
C ALA A 530 19.59 -4.80 -16.25
N ASP A 531 20.26 -3.68 -15.94
CA ASP A 531 20.56 -2.62 -16.92
C ASP A 531 21.52 -3.12 -18.02
N ASN A 532 22.55 -3.88 -17.65
CA ASN A 532 23.44 -4.54 -18.62
C ASN A 532 22.67 -5.48 -19.56
N ALA A 533 21.72 -6.24 -19.03
CA ALA A 533 20.86 -7.12 -19.83
C ALA A 533 19.93 -6.33 -20.76
N LEU A 534 19.33 -5.24 -20.28
CA LEU A 534 18.51 -4.32 -21.07
C LEU A 534 19.31 -3.69 -22.21
N TYR A 535 20.54 -3.25 -21.93
CA TYR A 535 21.45 -2.72 -22.95
C TYR A 535 21.72 -3.74 -24.05
N ARG A 536 21.95 -5.02 -23.70
CA ARG A 536 22.09 -6.11 -24.68
C ARG A 536 20.81 -6.33 -25.47
N ALA A 537 19.64 -6.24 -24.85
CA ALA A 537 18.35 -6.39 -25.52
C ALA A 537 18.15 -5.32 -26.60
N LYS A 538 18.43 -4.05 -26.26
CA LYS A 538 18.40 -2.92 -27.20
C LYS A 538 19.40 -3.09 -28.35
N ARG A 539 20.64 -3.53 -28.07
CA ARG A 539 21.65 -3.78 -29.11
C ARG A 539 21.26 -4.89 -30.08
N ARG A 540 20.44 -5.86 -29.65
CA ARG A 540 19.90 -6.93 -30.50
C ARG A 540 18.64 -6.51 -31.27
N GLY A 541 18.34 -5.22 -31.33
CA GLY A 541 17.21 -4.67 -32.10
C GLY A 541 15.98 -4.31 -31.27
N GLY A 542 16.03 -4.49 -29.95
CA GLY A 542 14.93 -4.23 -29.02
C GLY A 542 13.84 -5.30 -29.06
N ASP A 543 12.66 -4.98 -28.51
CA ASP A 543 11.45 -5.79 -28.51
C ASP A 543 11.65 -7.19 -27.91
N ARG A 544 12.39 -7.28 -26.79
CA ARG A 544 12.74 -8.55 -26.14
C ARG A 544 13.16 -8.40 -24.68
N ILE A 545 13.08 -9.51 -23.95
CA ILE A 545 13.47 -9.63 -22.56
C ILE A 545 14.71 -10.50 -22.47
N LEU A 546 15.80 -10.01 -21.87
CA LEU A 546 17.02 -10.77 -21.66
C LEU A 546 17.34 -10.98 -20.18
N PRO A 547 17.80 -12.16 -19.77
CA PRO A 547 18.40 -12.35 -18.46
C PRO A 547 19.81 -11.75 -18.36
N ALA A 548 20.26 -11.48 -17.12
CA ALA A 548 21.60 -11.04 -16.77
C ALA A 548 22.69 -12.04 -17.21
N ALA A 549 22.46 -13.33 -17.01
CA ALA A 549 23.31 -14.39 -17.54
C ALA A 549 22.83 -14.86 -18.93
N LEU A 550 23.66 -14.68 -19.96
CA LEU A 550 23.53 -15.34 -21.27
C LEU A 550 24.84 -16.09 -21.57
N PRO A 551 24.81 -17.33 -22.08
CA PRO A 551 26.02 -17.98 -22.58
C PRO A 551 26.58 -17.18 -23.78
N ASP A 552 27.86 -16.82 -23.70
CA ASP A 552 28.55 -15.84 -24.56
C ASP A 552 29.05 -16.40 -25.91
N THR A 553 28.66 -17.62 -26.30
CA THR A 553 29.21 -18.28 -27.49
C THR A 553 28.26 -18.19 -28.69
N GLU A 554 28.66 -17.45 -29.74
CA GLU A 554 27.95 -17.35 -31.04
C GLU A 554 27.69 -18.71 -31.74
N LYS A 555 28.26 -19.81 -31.24
CA LYS A 555 28.08 -21.18 -31.76
C LYS A 555 27.04 -22.01 -31.00
N ASP A 556 26.59 -21.56 -29.83
CA ASP A 556 25.61 -22.26 -29.01
C ASP A 556 24.22 -21.60 -29.18
N VAL A 557 23.28 -22.36 -29.71
CA VAL A 557 21.90 -21.94 -29.90
C VAL A 557 21.01 -22.63 -28.86
N ASP A 558 20.12 -21.90 -28.21
CA ASP A 558 19.21 -22.48 -27.22
C ASP A 558 18.22 -23.43 -27.89
N VAL A 559 17.64 -23.01 -29.03
CA VAL A 559 16.64 -23.79 -29.78
C VAL A 559 16.93 -23.78 -31.27
N VAL A 560 17.08 -24.97 -31.86
CA VAL A 560 17.10 -25.16 -33.32
C VAL A 560 15.80 -25.80 -33.77
N VAL A 561 15.19 -25.27 -34.82
CA VAL A 561 13.99 -25.85 -35.43
C VAL A 561 14.35 -26.40 -36.81
N VAL A 562 14.11 -27.68 -37.01
CA VAL A 562 14.34 -28.39 -38.27
C VAL A 562 12.98 -28.73 -38.87
N GLY A 563 12.64 -28.10 -39.99
CA GLY A 563 11.30 -28.23 -40.60
C GLY A 563 11.14 -27.32 -41.83
N ASP A 564 10.27 -27.69 -42.76
CA ASP A 564 10.03 -26.92 -43.99
C ASP A 564 8.98 -25.81 -43.82
N ASP A 565 8.22 -25.82 -42.72
CA ASP A 565 7.25 -24.78 -42.36
C ASP A 565 7.95 -23.48 -41.93
N HIS A 566 8.26 -22.64 -42.91
CA HIS A 566 8.92 -21.35 -42.70
C HIS A 566 8.05 -20.37 -41.89
N ALA A 567 6.75 -20.31 -42.16
CA ALA A 567 5.83 -19.38 -41.50
C ALA A 567 5.61 -19.73 -40.02
N GLY A 568 5.44 -21.02 -39.72
CA GLY A 568 5.41 -21.50 -38.33
C GLY A 568 6.72 -21.20 -37.62
N SER A 569 7.86 -21.49 -38.26
CA SER A 569 9.19 -21.29 -37.69
C SER A 569 9.50 -19.82 -37.39
N GLU A 570 9.07 -18.88 -38.22
CA GLU A 570 9.21 -17.44 -37.93
C GLU A 570 8.41 -17.02 -36.68
N LEU A 571 7.18 -17.53 -36.54
CA LEU A 571 6.32 -17.23 -35.39
C LEU A 571 6.89 -17.80 -34.08
N PHE A 572 7.45 -19.02 -34.12
CA PHE A 572 8.17 -19.60 -32.97
C PHE A 572 9.46 -18.86 -32.68
N GLY A 573 10.22 -18.50 -33.72
CA GLY A 573 11.45 -17.74 -33.60
C GLY A 573 11.23 -16.40 -32.90
N HIS A 574 10.13 -15.71 -33.23
CA HIS A 574 9.75 -14.49 -32.55
C HIS A 574 9.37 -14.72 -31.07
N ALA A 575 8.58 -15.75 -30.76
CA ALA A 575 8.19 -16.07 -29.38
C ALA A 575 9.38 -16.45 -28.48
N LEU A 576 10.35 -17.17 -29.04
CA LEU A 576 11.60 -17.58 -28.36
C LEU A 576 12.54 -16.39 -28.16
N THR A 577 12.80 -15.60 -29.21
CA THR A 577 13.69 -14.44 -29.11
C THR A 577 13.14 -13.33 -28.21
N THR A 578 11.80 -13.18 -28.16
CA THR A 578 11.14 -12.28 -27.20
C THR A 578 11.46 -12.67 -25.75
N ARG A 579 11.63 -13.97 -25.48
CA ARG A 579 11.95 -14.54 -24.15
C ARG A 579 13.45 -14.73 -23.93
N GLY A 580 14.28 -14.20 -24.82
CA GLY A 580 15.72 -14.17 -24.70
C GLY A 580 16.46 -15.43 -25.13
N TYR A 581 15.76 -16.43 -25.66
CA TYR A 581 16.40 -17.61 -26.24
C TYR A 581 17.01 -17.30 -27.61
N SER A 582 18.21 -17.82 -27.88
CA SER A 582 18.74 -17.84 -29.24
C SER A 582 18.02 -18.90 -30.08
N PHE A 583 17.72 -18.56 -31.32
CA PHE A 583 16.90 -19.37 -32.22
C PHE A 583 17.54 -19.45 -33.60
N GLN A 584 17.53 -20.64 -34.19
CA GLN A 584 17.93 -20.85 -35.57
C GLN A 584 16.97 -21.83 -36.27
N HIS A 585 16.53 -21.47 -37.47
CA HIS A 585 15.70 -22.33 -38.33
C HIS A 585 16.55 -22.97 -39.43
N LEU A 586 16.39 -24.28 -39.62
CA LEU A 586 17.04 -25.04 -40.67
C LEU A 586 15.98 -25.77 -41.51
N ALA A 587 15.78 -25.30 -42.74
CA ALA A 587 14.71 -25.82 -43.62
C ALA A 587 15.00 -27.24 -44.16
N GLU A 588 16.27 -27.61 -44.31
CA GLU A 588 16.69 -28.87 -44.92
C GLU A 588 17.26 -29.84 -43.89
N GLY A 589 16.62 -31.01 -43.75
CA GLY A 589 17.00 -32.02 -42.76
C GLY A 589 18.44 -32.55 -42.91
N ARG A 590 18.96 -32.72 -44.13
CA ARG A 590 20.34 -33.21 -44.31
C ARG A 590 21.39 -32.19 -43.86
N CYS A 591 21.22 -30.93 -44.28
CA CYS A 591 22.09 -29.83 -43.87
C CYS A 591 22.04 -29.63 -42.35
N ALA A 592 20.85 -29.73 -41.74
CA ALA A 592 20.70 -29.65 -40.30
C ALA A 592 21.42 -30.78 -39.55
N LEU A 593 21.35 -32.01 -40.07
CA LEU A 593 22.04 -33.14 -39.48
C LEU A 593 23.56 -33.00 -39.57
N GLU A 594 24.10 -32.53 -40.70
CA GLU A 594 25.53 -32.27 -40.86
C GLU A 594 26.02 -31.18 -39.89
N GLN A 595 25.23 -30.13 -39.67
CA GLN A 595 25.61 -29.05 -38.74
C GLN A 595 25.56 -29.47 -37.27
N LEU A 596 24.57 -30.28 -36.87
CA LEU A 596 24.34 -30.69 -35.48
C LEU A 596 25.10 -31.97 -35.07
N ALA A 597 25.32 -32.89 -36.01
CA ALA A 597 25.89 -34.22 -35.77
C ALA A 597 27.09 -34.55 -36.67
N GLY A 598 27.62 -33.57 -37.42
CA GLY A 598 28.89 -33.69 -38.13
C GLY A 598 30.08 -33.82 -37.18
N ASP A 599 31.23 -34.27 -37.70
CA ASP A 599 32.47 -34.39 -36.93
C ASP A 599 33.55 -33.45 -37.52
N PRO A 600 33.85 -32.29 -36.90
CA PRO A 600 33.19 -31.72 -35.71
C PRO A 600 31.87 -31.00 -36.05
N PRO A 601 30.92 -30.88 -35.10
CA PRO A 601 29.66 -30.19 -35.33
C PRO A 601 29.89 -28.68 -35.46
N SER A 602 29.30 -28.07 -36.48
CA SER A 602 29.40 -26.62 -36.70
C SER A 602 28.40 -25.81 -35.88
N LEU A 603 27.36 -26.46 -35.36
CA LEU A 603 26.28 -25.88 -34.57
C LEU A 603 26.02 -26.74 -33.33
N SER A 604 25.95 -26.11 -32.17
CA SER A 604 25.59 -26.77 -30.91
C SER A 604 24.24 -26.23 -30.45
N ALA A 605 23.33 -27.14 -30.10
CA ALA A 605 21.97 -26.80 -29.69
C ALA A 605 21.62 -27.47 -28.36
N ARG A 606 21.03 -26.71 -27.44
CA ARG A 606 20.50 -27.29 -26.19
C ARG A 606 19.20 -28.06 -26.43
N VAL A 607 18.32 -27.51 -27.27
CA VAL A 607 17.06 -28.14 -27.69
C VAL A 607 16.93 -28.12 -29.21
N VAL A 608 16.48 -29.23 -29.81
CA VAL A 608 16.13 -29.33 -31.22
C VAL A 608 14.65 -29.69 -31.33
N LEU A 609 13.87 -28.86 -32.03
CA LEU A 609 12.51 -29.22 -32.46
C LEU A 609 12.60 -29.82 -33.86
N LEU A 610 12.22 -31.09 -33.99
CA LEU A 610 12.43 -31.86 -35.21
C LEU A 610 11.10 -32.26 -35.84
N ASP A 611 10.81 -31.75 -37.04
CA ASP A 611 9.67 -32.24 -37.84
C ASP A 611 9.87 -33.72 -38.21
N VAL A 612 8.81 -34.51 -38.11
CA VAL A 612 8.83 -35.90 -38.58
C VAL A 612 8.84 -35.93 -40.11
N ASP A 613 8.05 -35.06 -40.73
CA ASP A 613 7.85 -35.01 -42.19
C ASP A 613 8.84 -34.02 -42.83
N LEU A 614 10.13 -34.37 -42.95
CA LEU A 614 11.12 -33.52 -43.62
C LEU A 614 11.30 -33.91 -45.11
N PRO A 615 11.53 -32.93 -46.00
CA PRO A 615 11.86 -33.19 -47.40
C PRO A 615 13.18 -33.98 -47.52
N GLY A 616 13.12 -35.22 -48.04
CA GLY A 616 14.30 -36.00 -48.42
C GLY A 616 15.06 -36.71 -47.28
N LEU A 617 14.55 -36.67 -46.04
CA LEU A 617 15.03 -37.42 -44.88
C LEU A 617 13.89 -37.59 -43.87
N ASP A 618 13.62 -38.80 -43.40
CA ASP A 618 12.61 -39.01 -42.34
C ASP A 618 13.14 -38.50 -40.98
N GLY A 619 12.34 -37.76 -40.22
CA GLY A 619 12.71 -37.24 -38.89
C GLY A 619 13.12 -38.34 -37.90
N LEU A 620 12.54 -39.55 -37.98
CA LEU A 620 13.01 -40.68 -37.16
C LEU A 620 14.40 -41.18 -37.59
N ALA A 621 14.71 -41.10 -38.89
CA ALA A 621 16.04 -41.43 -39.41
C ALA A 621 17.08 -40.37 -39.03
N PHE A 622 16.68 -39.10 -38.93
CA PHE A 622 17.49 -38.01 -38.39
C PHE A 622 17.83 -38.27 -36.91
N LEU A 623 16.82 -38.57 -36.08
CA LEU A 623 17.01 -38.83 -34.66
C LEU A 623 17.96 -40.01 -34.41
N ARG A 624 17.83 -41.11 -35.17
CA ARG A 624 18.76 -42.26 -35.10
C ARG A 624 20.21 -41.86 -35.36
N GLN A 625 20.45 -40.96 -36.32
CA GLN A 625 21.80 -40.51 -36.65
C GLN A 625 22.37 -39.58 -35.58
N MET A 626 21.57 -38.68 -35.00
CA MET A 626 21.98 -37.91 -33.81
C MET A 626 22.32 -38.81 -32.62
N ALA A 627 21.53 -39.88 -32.40
CA ALA A 627 21.79 -40.85 -31.35
C ALA A 627 23.14 -41.58 -31.58
N ALA A 628 23.38 -42.02 -32.81
CA ALA A 628 24.62 -42.70 -33.19
C ALA A 628 25.86 -41.80 -33.09
N ALA A 629 25.72 -40.50 -33.35
CA ALA A 629 26.77 -39.50 -33.20
C ALA A 629 27.00 -39.07 -31.74
N GLY A 630 26.18 -39.53 -30.79
CA GLY A 630 26.28 -39.17 -29.37
C GLY A 630 25.73 -37.78 -29.04
N THR A 631 25.15 -37.05 -30.00
CA THR A 631 24.65 -35.68 -29.82
C THR A 631 23.54 -35.58 -28.76
N LEU A 632 22.74 -36.62 -28.59
CA LEU A 632 21.62 -36.65 -27.63
C LEU A 632 22.06 -36.60 -26.14
N THR A 633 23.36 -36.72 -25.86
CA THR A 633 23.91 -36.56 -24.51
C THR A 633 23.92 -35.10 -24.04
N HIS A 634 23.95 -34.15 -24.99
CA HIS A 634 24.05 -32.72 -24.72
C HIS A 634 22.91 -31.92 -25.36
N THR A 635 22.14 -32.53 -26.26
CA THR A 635 21.01 -31.92 -26.96
C THR A 635 19.73 -32.69 -26.70
N ARG A 636 18.66 -31.99 -26.29
CA ARG A 636 17.33 -32.58 -26.14
C ARG A 636 16.54 -32.44 -27.43
N VAL A 637 15.97 -33.52 -27.95
CA VAL A 637 15.15 -33.49 -29.18
C VAL A 637 13.66 -33.61 -28.82
N ILE A 638 12.85 -32.68 -29.32
CA ILE A 638 11.37 -32.74 -29.24
C ILE A 638 10.84 -32.95 -30.66
N MET A 639 10.14 -34.07 -30.87
CA MET A 639 9.56 -34.39 -32.19
C MET A 639 8.27 -33.60 -32.43
N LEU A 640 8.09 -33.07 -33.64
CA LEU A 640 6.87 -32.41 -34.10
C LEU A 640 6.25 -33.26 -35.21
N SER A 641 5.00 -33.72 -35.07
CA SER A 641 4.37 -34.57 -36.10
C SER A 641 2.97 -34.10 -36.50
N ALA A 642 2.63 -34.19 -37.78
CA ALA A 642 1.27 -33.94 -38.29
C ALA A 642 0.30 -35.10 -38.03
N ARG A 643 0.85 -36.30 -37.82
CA ARG A 643 0.14 -37.53 -37.43
C ARG A 643 0.87 -38.10 -36.24
N ALA A 644 0.23 -38.13 -35.08
CA ALA A 644 0.80 -38.76 -33.88
C ALA A 644 0.20 -40.16 -33.75
N SER A 645 0.66 -41.11 -34.57
CA SER A 645 0.30 -42.50 -34.32
C SER A 645 1.00 -42.97 -33.04
N GLU A 646 0.33 -43.79 -32.22
CA GLU A 646 0.93 -44.31 -30.97
C GLU A 646 2.28 -44.99 -31.21
N ARG A 647 2.46 -45.63 -32.37
CA ARG A 647 3.72 -46.28 -32.75
C ARG A 647 4.86 -45.28 -32.97
N GLU A 648 4.63 -44.20 -33.70
CA GLU A 648 5.67 -43.18 -33.95
C GLU A 648 6.11 -42.49 -32.65
N VAL A 649 5.17 -42.21 -31.75
CA VAL A 649 5.47 -41.62 -30.44
C VAL A 649 6.38 -42.55 -29.64
N VAL A 650 6.02 -43.84 -29.54
CA VAL A 650 6.82 -44.85 -28.82
C VAL A 650 8.20 -45.00 -29.45
N ASP A 651 8.27 -45.17 -30.77
CA ASP A 651 9.53 -45.34 -31.50
C ASP A 651 10.47 -44.14 -31.30
N SER A 652 9.94 -42.90 -31.29
CA SER A 652 10.77 -41.72 -31.07
C SER A 652 11.36 -41.64 -29.65
N LEU A 653 10.59 -42.03 -28.63
CA LEU A 653 11.03 -42.01 -27.25
C LEU A 653 12.06 -43.13 -26.97
N GLU A 654 11.87 -44.32 -27.56
CA GLU A 654 12.85 -45.42 -27.48
C GLU A 654 14.19 -45.05 -28.13
N LEU A 655 14.16 -44.20 -29.16
CA LEU A 655 15.34 -43.66 -29.83
C LEU A 655 16.04 -42.51 -29.06
N GLY A 656 15.49 -42.11 -27.90
CA GLY A 656 16.08 -41.09 -27.04
C GLY A 656 15.56 -39.66 -27.27
N ALA A 657 14.43 -39.49 -27.97
CA ALA A 657 13.73 -38.20 -27.96
C ALA A 657 13.29 -37.84 -26.53
N PHE A 658 13.36 -36.55 -26.20
CA PHE A 658 12.94 -36.04 -24.91
C PHE A 658 11.41 -35.97 -24.78
N ASP A 659 10.74 -35.57 -25.86
CA ASP A 659 9.27 -35.42 -25.89
C ASP A 659 8.75 -35.46 -27.34
N HIS A 660 7.42 -35.55 -27.49
CA HIS A 660 6.75 -35.58 -28.79
C HIS A 660 5.48 -34.72 -28.76
N VAL A 661 5.32 -33.82 -29.74
CA VAL A 661 4.21 -32.84 -29.83
C VAL A 661 3.47 -32.99 -31.17
N ALA A 662 2.15 -33.18 -31.10
CA ALA A 662 1.29 -33.28 -32.28
C ALA A 662 0.90 -31.89 -32.83
N LYS A 663 0.92 -31.73 -34.16
CA LYS A 663 0.41 -30.55 -34.87
C LYS A 663 -1.10 -30.68 -35.15
N PRO A 664 -1.88 -29.59 -35.08
CA PRO A 664 -1.48 -28.25 -34.64
C PRO A 664 -1.31 -28.18 -33.12
N PHE A 665 -0.32 -27.42 -32.66
CA PHE A 665 -0.04 -27.18 -31.23
C PHE A 665 -0.07 -25.68 -30.91
N SER A 666 -0.28 -25.34 -29.65
CA SER A 666 -0.22 -23.95 -29.19
C SER A 666 1.22 -23.56 -28.82
N VAL A 667 1.61 -22.33 -29.16
CA VAL A 667 2.92 -21.77 -28.80
C VAL A 667 3.20 -21.87 -27.29
N PRO A 668 2.24 -21.58 -26.37
CA PRO A 668 2.47 -21.74 -24.94
C PRO A 668 2.79 -23.17 -24.51
N VAL A 669 2.10 -24.17 -25.08
CA VAL A 669 2.33 -25.58 -24.77
C VAL A 669 3.73 -26.01 -25.23
N LEU A 670 4.15 -25.60 -26.43
CA LEU A 670 5.49 -25.90 -26.93
C LEU A 670 6.58 -25.24 -26.07
N LEU A 671 6.41 -23.97 -25.69
CA LEU A 671 7.36 -23.27 -24.82
C LEU A 671 7.50 -23.95 -23.45
N GLN A 672 6.41 -24.46 -22.88
CA GLN A 672 6.46 -25.23 -21.62
C GLN A 672 7.30 -26.51 -21.77
N ARG A 673 7.19 -27.21 -22.91
CA ARG A 673 7.96 -28.42 -23.21
C ARG A 673 9.46 -28.11 -23.35
N ILE A 674 9.79 -27.01 -24.03
CA ILE A 674 11.16 -26.51 -24.17
C ILE A 674 11.76 -26.16 -22.80
N ARG A 675 11.02 -25.46 -21.92
CA ARG A 675 11.47 -25.15 -20.55
C ARG A 675 11.80 -26.42 -19.76
N ARG A 676 10.96 -27.44 -19.86
CA ARG A 676 11.20 -28.72 -19.20
C ARG A 676 12.48 -29.39 -19.70
N ALA A 677 12.77 -29.27 -21.00
CA ALA A 677 14.00 -29.76 -21.61
C ALA A 677 15.25 -29.00 -21.13
N PHE A 678 15.14 -27.69 -20.84
CA PHE A 678 16.25 -26.91 -20.25
C PHE A 678 16.52 -27.22 -18.78
N ALA A 679 15.51 -27.66 -18.03
CA ALA A 679 15.60 -27.94 -16.60
C ALA A 679 16.10 -29.36 -16.26
N SER A 680 16.27 -30.24 -17.25
CA SER A 680 16.59 -31.67 -17.10
C SER A 680 17.88 -32.08 -17.81
#